data_AF-H5WPK9-F1
#
_entry.id   AF-H5WPK9-F1
#
_cell.length_a   1.000
_cell.length_b   1.000
_cell.length_c   1.000
_cell.angle_alpha   90.00
_cell.angle_beta   90.00
_cell.angle_gamma   90.00
#
_symmetry.space_group_name_H-M   'P 1'
#
loop_
_entity.id
_entity.type
_entity.pdbx_description
1 polymer ?
#
loop_
_entity_poly.entity_id
_entity_poly.type
_entity_poly.pdbx_seq_one_letter_code
_entity_poly.pdbx_strand_id
1 'polypeptide(L)'
;MRTVLRALDLVTLCAAAVRVAAVLAVGWAQLPAAAQVTSPVALESTAAAPLTQAELDAIVAEASSARVVRLDPAAPGGVQPGWRTLYRHRLARVLHTPAFGSVTDRAKERLIDQAGAWELMPMRRPSQILAQWARWFPQAGIDRPVAPDQRDLASLKHFVVDENWAPVAGGMLAFMECLPLPVWRVHHDEAMLWAMENQVRYQTIAPSDFGRCVRTQPGAYPSAGRRAGDTDRGLASAAVIEAMLVSHLKAAGCSGRGPDRCLPLLQALMSLSPRHPELPAFIRMVAADPRYNPRLPVAIPTALRARWNPETPNPSWGGLNAAEQAQLRQLWRDALLRVIVLTLKLPSLFDQPEAWARDELERDIGALLDHALVVNRAKWLLDGRAQYELLQAEHYPFAAPWFVLGRLSTRPGVAERIDAAFVAHAARLAGPRGCAQVQQQFVGPPPAYWFAWAQHKLDQEGSACDALPIDWVLQHYRSAATAPEGLARIAGLQRHLPLLARTAEGRTVLSALAQDCRSARPPTPADDPWGLCAADQRARLALEAGRMAGAWRGLIGRAEVVLCVAGDGAARYAYQGTRAPQALQLVREGAAHRWRETVGGRVTGRWTLDLGDPADELPSALTGQWQDMAGRRRLKIHLERLSADQDAACAHGAPRLALPKVESDDSDDAPSLPAHDERQHFTALPLGPYHQGEMPLYPAGPMAAPLRVEGSHLSNGSAWLTLSCDADRCALRPSRLRATPVRTIVSPTRSAPGQRLTWQPRGAVPAGPAGQAVAHLPLDPQLAWLTAGPVPTWVAPNGPRQRPDTPGDFDVLLRAGPSGPEMLVPVLSPGAGDGFGLELRAGPRAQLLGSFGRSVGDTSDANLAQAGDPYALLKSKAYLVWAGDLDRDGQTDLALALDPEAIELTLYLSSWAENGALVGLAGTFKMERSRAPR
;
A
#
# COMPACT_ATOMS: atom_id res chain seq x y z
N MET A 1 -21.71 -68.21 9.44
CA MET A 1 -22.73 -67.17 9.15
C MET A 1 -22.16 -65.74 9.09
N ARG A 2 -21.45 -65.22 10.11
CA ARG A 2 -20.90 -63.84 10.07
C ARG A 2 -19.87 -63.58 8.96
N THR A 3 -19.09 -64.58 8.55
CA THR A 3 -18.10 -64.45 7.45
C THR A 3 -18.76 -64.43 6.07
N VAL A 4 -19.91 -65.09 5.92
CA VAL A 4 -20.68 -65.13 4.67
C VAL A 4 -21.42 -63.80 4.46
N LEU A 5 -21.93 -63.19 5.55
CA LEU A 5 -22.55 -61.87 5.48
C LEU A 5 -21.56 -60.76 5.07
N ARG A 6 -20.30 -60.80 5.55
CA ARG A 6 -19.27 -59.84 5.14
C ARG A 6 -18.83 -59.99 3.67
N ALA A 7 -18.83 -61.22 3.15
CA ALA A 7 -18.52 -61.46 1.74
C ALA A 7 -19.64 -60.95 0.81
N LEU A 8 -20.90 -61.08 1.23
CA LEU A 8 -22.04 -60.52 0.51
C LEU A 8 -21.98 -58.99 0.49
N ASP A 9 -21.72 -58.32 1.62
CA ASP A 9 -21.61 -56.85 1.66
C ASP A 9 -20.50 -56.29 0.76
N LEU A 10 -19.36 -57.00 0.65
CA LEU A 10 -18.26 -56.59 -0.22
C LEU A 10 -18.63 -56.70 -1.71
N VAL A 11 -19.39 -57.73 -2.09
CA VAL A 11 -19.85 -57.93 -3.47
C VAL A 11 -20.89 -56.88 -3.85
N THR A 12 -21.79 -56.51 -2.94
CA THR A 12 -22.78 -55.45 -3.18
C THR A 12 -22.10 -54.08 -3.32
N LEU A 13 -21.06 -53.80 -2.52
CA LEU A 13 -20.26 -52.57 -2.62
C LEU A 13 -19.47 -52.49 -3.94
N CYS A 14 -18.86 -53.59 -4.37
CA CYS A 14 -18.19 -53.64 -5.68
C CYS A 14 -19.17 -53.47 -6.84
N ALA A 15 -20.35 -54.09 -6.79
CA ALA A 15 -21.37 -53.94 -7.82
C ALA A 15 -21.93 -52.51 -7.89
N ALA A 16 -22.08 -51.83 -6.74
CA ALA A 16 -22.48 -50.43 -6.68
C ALA A 16 -21.39 -49.51 -7.25
N ALA A 17 -20.11 -49.75 -6.92
CA ALA A 17 -18.98 -48.98 -7.46
C ALA A 17 -18.85 -49.13 -8.98
N VAL A 18 -19.04 -50.35 -9.52
CA VAL A 18 -19.04 -50.60 -10.97
C VAL A 18 -20.21 -49.91 -11.67
N ARG A 19 -21.41 -49.89 -11.06
CA ARG A 19 -22.56 -49.16 -11.62
C ARG A 19 -22.36 -47.65 -11.60
N VAL A 20 -21.79 -47.09 -10.53
CA VAL A 20 -21.47 -45.65 -10.47
C VAL A 20 -20.39 -45.30 -11.48
N ALA A 21 -19.34 -46.12 -11.63
CA ALA A 21 -18.31 -45.92 -12.64
C ALA A 21 -18.88 -46.02 -14.08
N ALA A 22 -19.80 -46.94 -14.34
CA ALA A 22 -20.45 -47.07 -15.64
C ALA A 22 -21.39 -45.89 -15.96
N VAL A 23 -22.16 -45.40 -14.97
CA VAL A 23 -23.03 -44.22 -15.14
C VAL A 23 -22.20 -42.95 -15.34
N LEU A 24 -21.07 -42.81 -14.64
CA LEU A 24 -20.13 -41.71 -14.85
C LEU A 24 -19.44 -41.81 -16.22
N ALA A 25 -19.06 -43.01 -16.68
CA ALA A 25 -18.46 -43.21 -18.00
C ALA A 25 -19.45 -42.90 -19.15
N VAL A 26 -20.74 -43.22 -18.99
CA VAL A 26 -21.77 -42.90 -19.99
C VAL A 26 -22.16 -41.41 -19.93
N GLY A 27 -22.17 -40.79 -18.75
CA GLY A 27 -22.41 -39.36 -18.59
C GLY A 27 -21.32 -38.48 -19.20
N TRP A 28 -20.06 -38.94 -19.21
CA TRP A 28 -18.95 -38.23 -19.87
C TRP A 28 -18.99 -38.33 -21.40
N ALA A 29 -19.67 -39.33 -21.97
CA ALA A 29 -19.83 -39.47 -23.41
C ALA A 29 -20.91 -38.55 -24.01
N GLN A 30 -21.70 -37.85 -23.18
CA GLN A 30 -22.77 -36.94 -23.61
C GLN A 30 -22.52 -35.47 -23.25
N LEU A 31 -21.29 -35.08 -22.90
CA LEU A 31 -20.93 -33.66 -23.00
C LEU A 31 -21.14 -33.23 -24.46
N PRO A 32 -21.75 -32.05 -24.72
CA PRO A 32 -21.88 -31.55 -26.08
C PRO A 32 -20.48 -31.58 -26.67
N ALA A 33 -20.31 -32.30 -27.78
CA ALA A 33 -19.04 -32.38 -28.49
C ALA A 33 -18.51 -30.96 -28.61
N ALA A 34 -17.49 -30.63 -27.82
CA ALA A 34 -16.77 -29.38 -27.93
C ALA A 34 -16.48 -29.25 -29.41
N ALA A 35 -17.03 -28.19 -30.02
CA ALA A 35 -17.09 -27.98 -31.44
C ALA A 35 -15.86 -28.61 -32.07
N GLN A 36 -16.03 -29.72 -32.80
CA GLN A 36 -14.93 -30.27 -33.58
C GLN A 36 -14.47 -29.09 -34.42
N VAL A 37 -13.32 -28.53 -34.07
CA VAL A 37 -12.67 -27.47 -34.82
C VAL A 37 -12.43 -28.13 -36.16
N THR A 38 -13.36 -27.90 -37.08
CA THR A 38 -13.29 -28.39 -38.44
C THR A 38 -11.92 -27.96 -38.91
N SER A 39 -11.12 -28.95 -39.33
CA SER A 39 -9.76 -28.71 -39.79
C SER A 39 -9.81 -27.48 -40.69
N PRO A 40 -8.99 -26.45 -40.41
CA PRO A 40 -9.10 -25.16 -41.07
C PRO A 40 -9.17 -25.47 -42.55
N VAL A 41 -10.27 -25.08 -43.21
CA VAL A 41 -10.44 -25.20 -44.66
C VAL A 41 -9.11 -24.74 -45.21
N ALA A 42 -8.33 -25.67 -45.76
CA ALA A 42 -7.02 -25.36 -46.28
C ALA A 42 -7.33 -24.26 -47.29
N LEU A 43 -6.89 -23.04 -46.98
CA LEU A 43 -7.03 -21.90 -47.88
C LEU A 43 -6.38 -22.39 -49.14
N GLU A 44 -7.24 -22.80 -50.08
CA GLU A 44 -6.84 -23.37 -51.34
C GLU A 44 -5.92 -22.31 -51.91
N SER A 45 -4.63 -22.62 -51.93
CA SER A 45 -3.59 -21.82 -52.57
C SER A 45 -3.79 -21.92 -54.08
N THR A 46 -5.02 -21.70 -54.54
CA THR A 46 -5.30 -21.39 -55.91
C THR A 46 -4.69 -20.00 -56.09
N ALA A 47 -3.72 -19.93 -57.00
CA ALA A 47 -3.14 -18.69 -57.49
C ALA A 47 -4.23 -17.89 -58.22
N ALA A 48 -5.25 -17.43 -57.48
CA ALA A 48 -6.26 -16.55 -57.98
C ALA A 48 -5.55 -15.28 -58.45
N ALA A 49 -5.80 -14.88 -59.70
CA ALA A 49 -5.21 -13.68 -60.29
C ALA A 49 -5.33 -12.49 -59.32
N PRO A 50 -4.38 -11.53 -59.28
CA PRO A 50 -4.56 -10.31 -58.51
C PRO A 50 -5.84 -9.56 -58.95
N LEU A 51 -6.49 -8.83 -58.04
CA LEU A 51 -7.62 -7.98 -58.41
C LEU A 51 -7.13 -6.89 -59.36
N THR A 52 -7.94 -6.55 -60.36
CA THR A 52 -7.69 -5.36 -61.16
C THR A 52 -7.85 -4.11 -60.28
N GLN A 53 -7.18 -3.01 -60.64
CA GLN A 53 -7.31 -1.76 -59.89
C GLN A 53 -8.77 -1.29 -59.82
N ALA A 54 -9.52 -1.44 -60.92
CA ALA A 54 -10.94 -1.10 -60.97
C ALA A 54 -11.80 -1.92 -60.00
N GLU A 55 -11.52 -3.22 -59.83
CA GLU A 55 -12.21 -4.04 -58.85
C GLU A 55 -11.87 -3.62 -57.41
N LEU A 56 -10.59 -3.30 -57.13
CA LEU A 56 -10.17 -2.82 -55.82
C LEU A 56 -10.84 -1.47 -55.50
N ASP A 57 -10.83 -0.52 -56.43
CA ASP A 57 -11.44 0.79 -56.26
C ASP A 57 -12.95 0.68 -56.02
N ALA A 58 -13.65 -0.22 -56.72
CA ALA A 58 -15.07 -0.49 -56.50
C ALA A 58 -15.34 -1.03 -55.08
N ILE A 59 -14.52 -1.97 -54.60
CA ILE A 59 -14.62 -2.51 -53.23
C ILE A 59 -14.36 -1.43 -52.19
N VAL A 60 -13.33 -0.59 -52.40
CA VAL A 60 -12.96 0.49 -51.46
C VAL A 60 -14.04 1.58 -51.42
N ALA A 61 -14.60 1.95 -52.57
CA ALA A 61 -15.70 2.89 -52.65
C ALA A 61 -16.95 2.36 -51.92
N GLU A 62 -17.27 1.08 -52.14
CA GLU A 62 -18.36 0.40 -51.44
C GLU A 62 -18.15 0.40 -49.93
N ALA A 63 -16.97 -0.04 -49.44
CA ALA A 63 -16.62 -0.06 -48.03
C ALA A 63 -16.64 1.34 -47.38
N SER A 64 -16.23 2.38 -48.12
CA SER A 64 -16.30 3.77 -47.66
C SER A 64 -17.75 4.25 -47.49
N SER A 65 -18.63 3.82 -48.40
CA SER A 65 -20.06 4.17 -48.42
C SER A 65 -20.90 3.35 -47.44
N ALA A 66 -20.41 2.18 -47.02
CA ALA A 66 -21.08 1.31 -46.06
C ALA A 66 -21.27 2.06 -44.73
N ARG A 67 -22.51 2.45 -44.44
CA ARG A 67 -22.85 3.08 -43.16
C ARG A 67 -22.46 2.15 -42.03
N VAL A 68 -21.92 2.72 -40.95
CA VAL A 68 -21.87 2.03 -39.67
C VAL A 68 -23.32 1.99 -39.24
N VAL A 69 -24.07 0.98 -39.68
CA VAL A 69 -25.22 0.55 -38.91
C VAL A 69 -24.56 0.04 -37.64
N ARG A 70 -24.38 0.93 -36.65
CA ARG A 70 -24.08 0.50 -35.29
C ARG A 70 -25.18 -0.48 -35.00
N LEU A 71 -24.82 -1.76 -34.94
CA LEU A 71 -25.73 -2.82 -34.58
C LEU A 71 -26.44 -2.33 -33.33
N ASP A 72 -27.74 -2.12 -33.45
CA ASP A 72 -28.59 -2.04 -32.28
C ASP A 72 -28.39 -3.40 -31.60
N PRO A 73 -27.77 -3.46 -30.42
CA PRO A 73 -27.52 -4.74 -29.75
C PRO A 73 -28.82 -5.49 -29.44
N ALA A 74 -29.98 -4.82 -29.56
CA ALA A 74 -31.29 -5.44 -29.42
C ALA A 74 -31.85 -6.03 -30.72
N ALA A 75 -31.21 -5.86 -31.89
CA ALA A 75 -31.67 -6.42 -33.15
C ALA A 75 -31.08 -7.84 -33.37
N PRO A 76 -31.84 -8.93 -33.15
CA PRO A 76 -31.35 -10.28 -33.38
C PRO A 76 -31.06 -10.49 -34.88
N GLY A 77 -29.81 -10.80 -35.20
CA GLY A 77 -29.38 -11.17 -36.56
C GLY A 77 -28.72 -10.02 -37.33
N GLY A 78 -27.69 -9.40 -36.74
CA GLY A 78 -26.94 -8.26 -37.26
C GLY A 78 -26.94 -8.16 -38.78
N VAL A 79 -27.63 -7.14 -39.30
CA VAL A 79 -27.79 -6.93 -40.74
C VAL A 79 -26.42 -6.60 -41.32
N GLN A 80 -25.78 -7.60 -41.94
CA GLN A 80 -24.56 -7.37 -42.69
C GLN A 80 -24.81 -6.29 -43.75
N PRO A 81 -23.82 -5.44 -44.06
CA PRO A 81 -23.91 -4.56 -45.20
C PRO A 81 -24.32 -5.38 -46.42
N GLY A 82 -25.30 -4.92 -47.18
CA GLY A 82 -25.68 -5.53 -48.45
C GLY A 82 -24.57 -5.33 -49.47
N TRP A 83 -23.45 -6.04 -49.32
CA TRP A 83 -22.29 -5.98 -50.20
C TRP A 83 -22.69 -6.39 -51.63
N ARG A 84 -22.49 -5.48 -52.57
CA ARG A 84 -22.75 -5.63 -54.01
C ARG A 84 -21.54 -6.17 -54.74
N THR A 85 -20.34 -5.67 -54.41
CA THR A 85 -19.10 -6.00 -55.13
C THR A 85 -18.16 -6.88 -54.31
N LEU A 86 -18.31 -6.88 -52.98
CA LEU A 86 -17.48 -7.64 -52.06
C LEU A 86 -18.02 -9.06 -51.84
N TYR A 87 -17.18 -10.05 -52.12
CA TYR A 87 -17.41 -11.46 -51.81
C TYR A 87 -16.24 -12.01 -50.99
N ARG A 88 -16.45 -13.12 -50.27
CA ARG A 88 -15.41 -13.75 -49.42
C ARG A 88 -14.07 -13.95 -50.13
N HIS A 89 -14.06 -14.54 -51.34
CA HIS A 89 -12.84 -14.79 -52.10
C HIS A 89 -12.19 -13.48 -52.62
N ARG A 90 -12.98 -12.45 -52.94
CA ARG A 90 -12.45 -11.12 -53.33
C ARG A 90 -11.82 -10.42 -52.14
N LEU A 91 -12.48 -10.43 -50.97
CA LEU A 91 -11.93 -9.87 -49.75
C LEU A 91 -10.61 -10.56 -49.38
N ALA A 92 -10.56 -11.89 -49.46
CA ALA A 92 -9.33 -12.65 -49.23
C ALA A 92 -8.18 -12.16 -50.15
N ARG A 93 -8.45 -11.92 -51.44
CA ARG A 93 -7.48 -11.33 -52.38
C ARG A 93 -7.09 -9.91 -51.96
N VAL A 94 -8.06 -9.03 -51.65
CA VAL A 94 -7.81 -7.64 -51.21
C VAL A 94 -6.83 -7.59 -50.03
N LEU A 95 -7.08 -8.36 -48.97
CA LEU A 95 -6.29 -8.36 -47.72
C LEU A 95 -4.81 -8.75 -47.90
N HIS A 96 -4.48 -9.42 -49.00
CA HIS A 96 -3.14 -9.87 -49.35
C HIS A 96 -2.45 -8.96 -50.39
N THR A 97 -3.16 -7.97 -50.95
CA THR A 97 -2.55 -7.00 -51.87
C THR A 97 -1.74 -5.94 -51.11
N PRO A 98 -0.58 -5.48 -51.64
CA PRO A 98 0.13 -4.34 -51.08
C PRO A 98 -0.70 -3.04 -51.06
N ALA A 99 -1.58 -2.87 -52.06
CA ALA A 99 -2.45 -1.70 -52.20
C ALA A 99 -3.47 -1.56 -51.04
N PHE A 100 -3.75 -2.64 -50.31
CA PHE A 100 -4.59 -2.57 -49.11
C PHE A 100 -3.99 -1.66 -48.03
N GLY A 101 -2.66 -1.60 -47.91
CA GLY A 101 -1.97 -0.72 -46.96
C GLY A 101 -2.28 0.77 -47.19
N SER A 102 -2.51 1.16 -48.45
CA SER A 102 -2.88 2.54 -48.84
C SER A 102 -4.38 2.85 -48.79
N VAL A 103 -5.24 1.87 -48.48
CA VAL A 103 -6.68 2.12 -48.32
C VAL A 103 -6.93 3.05 -47.12
N THR A 104 -7.89 3.96 -47.25
CA THR A 104 -8.29 4.88 -46.18
C THR A 104 -8.70 4.11 -44.92
N ASP A 105 -8.37 4.63 -43.74
CA ASP A 105 -8.61 3.91 -42.48
C ASP A 105 -10.08 3.49 -42.32
N ARG A 106 -11.02 4.36 -42.68
CA ARG A 106 -12.47 4.06 -42.63
C ARG A 106 -12.88 2.86 -43.49
N ALA A 107 -12.43 2.79 -44.75
CA ALA A 107 -12.77 1.68 -45.62
C ALA A 107 -12.06 0.40 -45.18
N LYS A 108 -10.79 0.54 -44.78
CA LYS A 108 -9.96 -0.55 -44.26
C LYS A 108 -10.58 -1.18 -43.02
N GLU A 109 -11.10 -0.38 -42.10
CA GLU A 109 -11.79 -0.87 -40.91
C GLU A 109 -12.96 -1.79 -41.27
N ARG A 110 -13.80 -1.41 -42.23
CA ARG A 110 -14.95 -2.23 -42.64
C ARG A 110 -14.56 -3.53 -43.33
N LEU A 111 -13.49 -3.46 -44.13
CA LEU A 111 -12.97 -4.64 -44.81
C LEU A 111 -12.34 -5.61 -43.81
N ILE A 112 -11.68 -5.11 -42.77
CA ILE A 112 -11.15 -5.95 -41.67
C ILE A 112 -12.30 -6.52 -40.82
N ASP A 113 -13.32 -5.74 -40.49
CA ASP A 113 -14.50 -6.24 -39.77
C ASP A 113 -15.16 -7.40 -40.53
N GLN A 114 -15.38 -7.21 -41.83
CA GLN A 114 -15.94 -8.25 -42.69
C GLN A 114 -15.01 -9.46 -42.82
N ALA A 115 -13.68 -9.25 -42.81
CA ALA A 115 -12.70 -10.32 -42.84
C ALA A 115 -12.77 -11.17 -41.57
N GLY A 116 -12.99 -10.53 -40.42
CA GLY A 116 -13.19 -11.21 -39.14
C GLY A 116 -14.46 -12.04 -39.12
N ALA A 117 -15.56 -11.52 -39.68
CA ALA A 117 -16.82 -12.25 -39.83
C ALA A 117 -16.75 -13.44 -40.81
N TRP A 118 -15.90 -13.35 -41.84
CA TRP A 118 -15.75 -14.41 -42.87
C TRP A 118 -14.56 -15.36 -42.66
N GLU A 119 -13.95 -15.35 -41.47
CA GLU A 119 -12.80 -16.22 -41.12
C GLU A 119 -11.60 -16.06 -42.06
N LEU A 120 -11.32 -14.85 -42.52
CA LEU A 120 -10.21 -14.57 -43.44
C LEU A 120 -8.92 -14.13 -42.73
N MET A 121 -8.87 -14.31 -41.41
CA MET A 121 -7.76 -13.90 -40.55
C MET A 121 -7.15 -15.13 -39.84
N PRO A 122 -6.48 -16.03 -40.58
CA PRO A 122 -5.90 -17.22 -39.99
C PRO A 122 -4.75 -16.86 -39.05
N MET A 123 -4.67 -17.54 -37.92
CA MET A 123 -3.62 -17.35 -36.92
C MET A 123 -2.95 -18.69 -36.62
N ARG A 124 -1.69 -18.88 -37.06
CA ARG A 124 -0.90 -20.08 -36.71
C ARG A 124 0.27 -19.77 -35.78
N ARG A 125 0.75 -18.53 -35.79
CA ARG A 125 1.80 -18.06 -34.89
C ARG A 125 1.72 -16.54 -34.69
N PRO A 126 2.24 -16.03 -33.56
CA PRO A 126 2.27 -14.60 -33.25
C PRO A 126 2.87 -13.72 -34.36
N SER A 127 4.01 -14.10 -34.94
CA SER A 127 4.66 -13.26 -35.95
C SER A 127 3.87 -13.10 -37.25
N GLN A 128 2.94 -14.02 -37.56
CA GLN A 128 2.01 -13.85 -38.69
C GLN A 128 1.01 -12.72 -38.44
N ILE A 129 0.55 -12.59 -37.19
CA ILE A 129 -0.35 -11.51 -36.77
C ILE A 129 0.35 -10.17 -36.98
N LEU A 130 1.59 -10.05 -36.50
CA LEU A 130 2.40 -8.84 -36.67
C LEU A 130 2.65 -8.52 -38.14
N ALA A 131 3.05 -9.51 -38.95
CA ALA A 131 3.30 -9.32 -40.38
C ALA A 131 2.03 -8.91 -41.15
N GLN A 132 0.89 -9.45 -40.77
CA GLN A 132 -0.41 -9.08 -41.33
C GLN A 132 -0.78 -7.65 -40.96
N TRP A 133 -0.62 -7.26 -39.68
CA TRP A 133 -0.91 -5.90 -39.24
C TRP A 133 0.03 -4.85 -39.83
N ALA A 134 1.32 -5.17 -39.95
CA ALA A 134 2.31 -4.30 -40.59
C ALA A 134 1.98 -4.07 -42.06
N ARG A 135 1.49 -5.11 -42.77
CA ARG A 135 1.01 -4.98 -44.15
C ARG A 135 -0.25 -4.10 -44.26
N TRP A 136 -1.17 -4.22 -43.31
CA TRP A 136 -2.42 -3.46 -43.31
C TRP A 136 -2.23 -2.00 -42.86
N PHE A 137 -1.30 -1.75 -41.94
CA PHE A 137 -1.03 -0.44 -41.34
C PHE A 137 0.47 -0.10 -41.39
N PRO A 138 1.07 0.03 -42.59
CA PRO A 138 2.50 0.32 -42.71
C PRO A 138 2.91 1.63 -42.02
N GLN A 139 1.99 2.60 -41.93
CA GLN A 139 2.20 3.88 -41.25
C GLN A 139 2.31 3.75 -39.72
N ALA A 140 1.83 2.65 -39.13
CA ALA A 140 1.92 2.43 -37.69
C ALA A 140 3.33 2.04 -37.24
N GLY A 141 4.22 1.66 -38.18
CA GLY A 141 5.62 1.34 -37.92
C GLY A 141 5.81 0.25 -36.87
N ILE A 142 4.90 -0.73 -36.84
CA ILE A 142 4.82 -1.77 -35.81
C ILE A 142 6.00 -2.75 -35.91
N ASP A 143 6.51 -2.91 -37.13
CA ASP A 143 7.68 -3.69 -37.49
C ASP A 143 9.00 -2.95 -37.22
N ARG A 144 8.96 -1.64 -36.96
CA ARG A 144 10.16 -0.83 -36.72
C ARG A 144 10.70 -1.12 -35.33
N PRO A 145 12.04 -1.31 -35.19
CA PRO A 145 12.66 -1.43 -33.90
C PRO A 145 12.38 -0.19 -33.04
N VAL A 146 11.94 -0.42 -31.82
CA VAL A 146 11.88 0.62 -30.79
C VAL A 146 13.32 0.99 -30.44
N ALA A 147 13.65 2.28 -30.57
CA ALA A 147 14.93 2.78 -30.09
C ALA A 147 14.99 2.66 -28.55
N PRO A 148 16.16 2.38 -27.94
CA PRO A 148 16.26 2.18 -26.48
C PRO A 148 15.70 3.33 -25.62
N ASP A 149 15.62 4.54 -26.17
CA ASP A 149 15.10 5.74 -25.52
C ASP A 149 13.58 5.95 -25.71
N GLN A 150 12.93 5.20 -26.60
CA GLN A 150 11.50 5.33 -26.87
C GLN A 150 10.68 4.56 -25.84
N ARG A 151 10.30 5.25 -24.74
CA ARG A 151 9.47 4.71 -23.66
C ARG A 151 7.97 4.64 -24.02
N ASP A 152 7.51 5.57 -24.87
CA ASP A 152 6.13 5.61 -25.33
C ASP A 152 5.94 4.75 -26.58
N LEU A 153 5.52 3.52 -26.34
CA LEU A 153 5.04 2.64 -27.39
C LEU A 153 3.60 3.06 -27.72
N ALA A 154 3.40 3.72 -28.88
CA ALA A 154 2.06 4.08 -29.33
C ALA A 154 1.15 2.83 -29.32
N SER A 155 -0.06 2.97 -28.78
CA SER A 155 -1.06 1.90 -28.80
C SER A 155 -1.29 1.45 -30.25
N LEU A 156 -1.44 0.15 -30.47
CA LEU A 156 -2.00 -0.34 -31.72
C LEU A 156 -3.40 0.29 -31.86
N LYS A 157 -3.75 0.80 -33.05
CA LYS A 157 -5.09 1.39 -33.27
C LYS A 157 -6.15 0.43 -32.72
N HIS A 158 -7.01 0.93 -31.83
CA HIS A 158 -8.08 0.14 -31.22
C HIS A 158 -9.09 -0.27 -32.28
N PHE A 159 -9.08 -1.55 -32.64
CA PHE A 159 -10.15 -2.15 -33.42
C PHE A 159 -11.18 -2.69 -32.45
N VAL A 160 -12.44 -2.32 -32.62
CA VAL A 160 -13.50 -2.90 -31.78
C VAL A 160 -13.98 -4.14 -32.50
N VAL A 161 -13.85 -5.30 -31.86
CA VAL A 161 -14.34 -6.55 -32.44
C VAL A 161 -15.86 -6.52 -32.54
N ASP A 162 -16.38 -6.72 -33.75
CA ASP A 162 -17.81 -6.91 -33.98
C ASP A 162 -18.24 -8.29 -33.46
N GLU A 163 -19.40 -8.40 -32.81
CA GLU A 163 -19.93 -9.65 -32.24
C GLU A 163 -19.97 -10.82 -33.22
N ASN A 164 -20.07 -10.53 -34.51
CA ASN A 164 -20.14 -11.51 -35.58
C ASN A 164 -18.76 -12.03 -36.05
N TRP A 165 -17.63 -11.53 -35.53
CA TRP A 165 -16.34 -12.14 -35.90
C TRP A 165 -16.26 -13.56 -35.38
N ALA A 166 -15.72 -14.43 -36.23
CA ALA A 166 -15.43 -15.78 -35.85
C ALA A 166 -14.39 -15.86 -34.71
N PRO A 167 -14.41 -16.92 -33.89
CA PRO A 167 -13.49 -17.09 -32.76
C PRO A 167 -12.02 -16.94 -33.12
N VAL A 168 -11.61 -17.37 -34.33
CA VAL A 168 -10.21 -17.26 -34.78
C VAL A 168 -9.79 -15.80 -34.98
N ALA A 169 -10.64 -14.99 -35.60
CA ALA A 169 -10.37 -13.58 -35.81
C ALA A 169 -10.47 -12.79 -34.50
N GLY A 170 -11.47 -13.10 -33.66
CA GLY A 170 -11.59 -12.55 -32.32
C GLY A 170 -10.38 -12.85 -31.45
N GLY A 171 -9.86 -14.09 -31.53
CA GLY A 171 -8.61 -14.52 -30.89
C GLY A 171 -7.39 -13.78 -31.42
N MET A 172 -7.27 -13.57 -32.73
CA MET A 172 -6.17 -12.78 -33.31
C MET A 172 -6.14 -11.35 -32.73
N LEU A 173 -7.28 -10.67 -32.65
CA LEU A 173 -7.31 -9.31 -32.09
C LEU A 173 -7.09 -9.32 -30.57
N ALA A 174 -7.74 -10.22 -29.84
CA ALA A 174 -7.52 -10.37 -28.39
C ALA A 174 -6.04 -10.61 -28.09
N PHE A 175 -5.37 -11.42 -28.92
CA PHE A 175 -3.95 -11.68 -28.77
C PHE A 175 -3.11 -10.41 -28.95
N MET A 176 -3.42 -9.56 -29.95
CA MET A 176 -2.77 -8.27 -30.16
C MET A 176 -3.00 -7.28 -29.02
N GLU A 177 -4.24 -7.15 -28.58
CA GLU A 177 -4.66 -6.15 -27.58
C GLU A 177 -4.22 -6.53 -26.17
N CYS A 178 -4.30 -7.82 -25.83
CA CYS A 178 -3.99 -8.31 -24.50
C CYS A 178 -2.50 -8.58 -24.29
N LEU A 179 -1.73 -8.85 -25.35
CA LEU A 179 -0.29 -8.98 -25.20
C LEU A 179 0.37 -7.60 -24.99
N PRO A 180 1.43 -7.55 -24.17
CA PRO A 180 2.15 -6.32 -23.91
C PRO A 180 2.81 -5.76 -25.17
N LEU A 181 2.74 -4.44 -25.38
CA LEU A 181 3.37 -3.75 -26.51
C LEU A 181 4.85 -4.12 -26.75
N PRO A 182 5.69 -4.34 -25.71
CA PRO A 182 7.06 -4.79 -25.91
C PRO A 182 7.18 -6.09 -26.74
N VAL A 183 6.21 -7.00 -26.65
CA VAL A 183 6.21 -8.26 -27.40
C VAL A 183 6.14 -8.03 -28.91
N TRP A 184 5.48 -6.94 -29.32
CA TRP A 184 5.25 -6.61 -30.72
C TRP A 184 6.37 -5.77 -31.33
N ARG A 185 6.85 -4.77 -30.58
CA ARG A 185 7.70 -3.71 -31.14
C ARG A 185 9.19 -3.89 -30.86
N VAL A 186 9.54 -4.72 -29.88
CA VAL A 186 10.92 -4.84 -29.41
C VAL A 186 11.57 -6.05 -30.09
N HIS A 187 12.51 -5.78 -31.00
CA HIS A 187 13.39 -6.80 -31.60
C HIS A 187 14.53 -7.26 -30.67
N HIS A 188 14.42 -6.97 -29.38
CA HIS A 188 15.35 -7.44 -28.35
C HIS A 188 15.30 -8.97 -28.29
N ASP A 189 16.39 -9.59 -27.85
CA ASP A 189 16.44 -11.05 -27.73
C ASP A 189 15.31 -11.59 -26.85
N GLU A 190 14.90 -10.82 -25.84
CA GLU A 190 13.76 -11.13 -24.97
C GLU A 190 12.93 -9.88 -24.62
N ALA A 191 11.68 -9.83 -25.05
CA ALA A 191 10.78 -8.69 -24.82
C ALA A 191 10.49 -8.44 -23.33
N MET A 192 10.39 -9.52 -22.55
CA MET A 192 10.22 -9.44 -21.09
C MET A 192 11.42 -8.80 -20.41
N LEU A 193 12.63 -9.19 -20.82
CA LEU A 193 13.88 -8.63 -20.29
C LEU A 193 14.00 -7.14 -20.65
N TRP A 194 13.73 -6.79 -21.91
CA TRP A 194 13.75 -5.39 -22.35
C TRP A 194 12.78 -4.52 -21.54
N ALA A 195 11.58 -5.03 -21.27
CA ALA A 195 10.60 -4.28 -20.50
C ALA A 195 11.10 -3.99 -19.07
N MET A 196 11.79 -4.94 -18.44
CA MET A 196 12.41 -4.71 -17.13
C MET A 196 13.59 -3.73 -17.20
N GLU A 197 14.42 -3.79 -18.24
CA GLU A 197 15.56 -2.88 -18.44
C GLU A 197 15.13 -1.44 -18.56
N ASN A 198 14.06 -1.22 -19.31
CA ASN A 198 13.58 0.11 -19.64
C ASN A 198 12.51 0.61 -18.67
N GLN A 199 12.22 -0.16 -17.61
CA GLN A 199 11.15 0.14 -16.66
C GLN A 199 9.83 0.42 -17.38
N VAL A 200 9.53 -0.40 -18.40
CA VAL A 200 8.29 -0.36 -19.17
C VAL A 200 7.43 -1.51 -18.69
N ARG A 201 6.16 -1.23 -18.38
CA ARG A 201 5.29 -2.25 -17.79
C ARG A 201 5.04 -3.37 -18.78
N TYR A 202 5.54 -4.56 -18.46
CA TYR A 202 5.27 -5.76 -19.26
C TYR A 202 3.86 -6.30 -19.02
N GLN A 203 3.14 -5.91 -17.96
CA GLN A 203 1.74 -6.30 -17.80
C GLN A 203 0.98 -5.09 -17.27
N THR A 204 0.49 -4.21 -18.15
CA THR A 204 -0.56 -3.21 -17.84
C THR A 204 -0.85 -2.34 -19.05
N ILE A 205 -1.77 -2.83 -19.88
CA ILE A 205 -2.81 -1.96 -20.47
C ILE A 205 -4.18 -2.48 -20.01
N ALA A 206 -4.32 -3.78 -19.73
CA ALA A 206 -5.53 -4.34 -19.13
C ALA A 206 -5.48 -4.37 -17.58
N PRO A 207 -6.62 -4.17 -16.89
CA PRO A 207 -6.77 -4.35 -15.44
C PRO A 207 -6.61 -5.78 -14.90
N SER A 208 -6.11 -6.69 -15.74
CA SER A 208 -6.14 -8.14 -15.57
C SER A 208 -4.94 -8.79 -16.28
N ASP A 209 -4.60 -10.03 -15.91
CA ASP A 209 -3.56 -10.78 -16.63
C ASP A 209 -4.02 -11.13 -18.07
N PHE A 210 -3.08 -11.54 -18.93
CA PHE A 210 -3.33 -11.79 -20.36
C PHE A 210 -4.57 -12.65 -20.60
N GLY A 211 -4.68 -13.79 -19.91
CA GLY A 211 -5.77 -14.74 -20.09
C GLY A 211 -7.11 -14.16 -19.66
N ARG A 212 -7.17 -13.41 -18.57
CA ARG A 212 -8.41 -12.73 -18.19
C ARG A 212 -8.77 -11.63 -19.18
N CYS A 213 -7.81 -10.84 -19.68
CA CYS A 213 -8.07 -9.87 -20.75
C CYS A 213 -8.76 -10.53 -21.96
N VAL A 214 -8.23 -11.69 -22.40
CA VAL A 214 -8.83 -12.47 -23.50
C VAL A 214 -10.23 -12.99 -23.14
N ARG A 215 -10.41 -13.61 -21.98
CA ARG A 215 -11.70 -14.21 -21.58
C ARG A 215 -12.81 -13.17 -21.35
N THR A 216 -12.45 -11.95 -20.98
CA THR A 216 -13.40 -10.83 -20.80
C THR A 216 -13.71 -10.06 -22.09
N GLN A 217 -13.21 -10.51 -23.25
CA GLN A 217 -13.42 -9.86 -24.54
C GLN A 217 -14.93 -9.71 -24.81
N PRO A 218 -15.47 -8.48 -24.91
CA PRO A 218 -16.90 -8.27 -25.03
C PRO A 218 -17.44 -8.83 -26.36
N GLY A 219 -18.70 -9.31 -26.32
CA GLY A 219 -19.47 -9.62 -27.52
C GLY A 219 -19.65 -8.36 -28.38
N ALA A 220 -20.16 -7.29 -27.78
CA ALA A 220 -20.36 -5.99 -28.41
C ALA A 220 -19.98 -4.85 -27.44
N TYR A 221 -19.27 -3.82 -27.91
CA TYR A 221 -18.90 -2.57 -27.20
C TYR A 221 -17.69 -2.61 -26.23
N PRO A 222 -16.98 -1.47 -26.02
CA PRO A 222 -15.59 -1.46 -25.59
C PRO A 222 -15.42 -1.92 -24.14
N SER A 223 -14.42 -2.79 -23.96
CA SER A 223 -13.83 -3.26 -22.70
C SER A 223 -14.80 -3.28 -21.51
N ALA A 224 -15.42 -4.44 -21.28
CA ALA A 224 -16.10 -4.69 -20.03
C ALA A 224 -15.12 -4.39 -18.87
N GLY A 225 -15.53 -3.54 -17.93
CA GLY A 225 -14.64 -3.01 -16.89
C GLY A 225 -14.00 -4.10 -16.03
N ARG A 226 -13.11 -3.73 -15.08
CA ARG A 226 -12.27 -4.64 -14.26
C ARG A 226 -13.00 -5.82 -13.56
N ARG A 227 -14.33 -5.79 -13.49
CA ARG A 227 -15.19 -6.78 -12.84
C ARG A 227 -15.98 -7.64 -13.81
N ALA A 228 -15.77 -7.50 -15.12
CA ALA A 228 -16.37 -8.38 -16.10
C ALA A 228 -15.97 -9.83 -15.81
N GLY A 229 -16.98 -10.70 -15.80
CA GLY A 229 -16.78 -12.15 -15.85
C GLY A 229 -16.30 -12.57 -17.24
N ASP A 230 -15.95 -13.85 -17.35
CA ASP A 230 -15.68 -14.46 -18.65
C ASP A 230 -16.92 -14.36 -19.55
N THR A 231 -16.72 -14.15 -20.84
CA THR A 231 -17.78 -14.07 -21.85
C THR A 231 -17.69 -15.28 -22.78
N ASP A 232 -18.81 -15.72 -23.37
CA ASP A 232 -18.82 -16.85 -24.32
C ASP A 232 -17.83 -16.63 -25.46
N ARG A 233 -17.79 -15.40 -25.98
CA ARG A 233 -16.82 -14.99 -27.00
C ARG A 233 -15.38 -15.10 -26.51
N GLY A 234 -15.07 -14.47 -25.38
CA GLY A 234 -13.71 -14.48 -24.84
C GLY A 234 -13.22 -15.89 -24.51
N LEU A 235 -14.10 -16.79 -24.07
CA LEU A 235 -13.80 -18.20 -23.89
C LEU A 235 -13.49 -18.90 -25.22
N ALA A 236 -14.26 -18.64 -26.28
CA ALA A 236 -13.99 -19.18 -27.61
C ALA A 236 -12.65 -18.66 -28.19
N SER A 237 -12.38 -17.36 -28.05
CA SER A 237 -11.10 -16.74 -28.43
C SER A 237 -9.93 -17.32 -27.63
N ALA A 238 -10.10 -17.53 -26.32
CA ALA A 238 -9.11 -18.14 -25.45
C ALA A 238 -8.74 -19.56 -25.91
N ALA A 239 -9.74 -20.40 -26.24
CA ALA A 239 -9.51 -21.75 -26.73
C ALA A 239 -8.72 -21.78 -28.05
N VAL A 240 -9.01 -20.85 -28.98
CA VAL A 240 -8.25 -20.75 -30.24
C VAL A 240 -6.80 -20.32 -29.98
N ILE A 241 -6.59 -19.31 -29.14
CA ILE A 241 -5.25 -18.84 -28.80
C ILE A 241 -4.46 -19.96 -28.12
N GLU A 242 -5.06 -20.65 -27.15
CA GLU A 242 -4.44 -21.78 -26.45
C GLU A 242 -3.97 -22.86 -27.43
N ALA A 243 -4.85 -23.32 -28.32
CA ALA A 243 -4.50 -24.32 -29.33
C ALA A 243 -3.35 -23.86 -30.25
N MET A 244 -3.38 -22.58 -30.66
CA MET A 244 -2.34 -21.97 -31.49
C MET A 244 -0.99 -21.89 -30.76
N LEU A 245 -0.98 -21.47 -29.49
CA LEU A 245 0.23 -21.42 -28.66
C LEU A 245 0.83 -22.80 -28.45
N VAL A 246 0.01 -23.80 -28.10
CA VAL A 246 0.46 -25.19 -27.88
C VAL A 246 1.03 -25.78 -29.17
N SER A 247 0.35 -25.60 -30.30
CA SER A 247 0.82 -26.07 -31.60
C SER A 247 2.14 -25.42 -31.99
N HIS A 248 2.26 -24.09 -31.82
CA HIS A 248 3.48 -23.37 -32.13
C HIS A 248 4.65 -23.78 -31.23
N LEU A 249 4.46 -23.87 -29.91
CA LEU A 249 5.50 -24.28 -28.96
C LEU A 249 5.99 -25.71 -29.24
N LYS A 250 5.10 -26.62 -29.66
CA LYS A 250 5.49 -27.98 -30.10
C LYS A 250 6.32 -27.96 -31.39
N ALA A 251 5.92 -27.15 -32.36
CA ALA A 251 6.54 -27.15 -33.69
C ALA A 251 7.88 -26.38 -33.74
N ALA A 252 7.94 -25.21 -33.11
CA ALA A 252 9.07 -24.28 -33.21
C ALA A 252 10.04 -24.35 -32.02
N GLY A 253 9.61 -24.94 -30.89
CA GLY A 253 10.35 -24.87 -29.63
C GLY A 253 10.59 -23.42 -29.21
N CYS A 254 11.85 -23.10 -28.84
CA CYS A 254 12.26 -21.76 -28.40
C CYS A 254 13.14 -20.99 -29.38
N SER A 255 13.06 -21.34 -30.66
CA SER A 255 13.88 -20.73 -31.72
C SER A 255 13.29 -19.45 -32.33
N GLY A 256 12.05 -19.10 -32.00
CA GLY A 256 11.35 -17.92 -32.51
C GLY A 256 12.02 -16.59 -32.13
N ARG A 257 11.57 -15.49 -32.75
CA ARG A 257 12.01 -14.11 -32.46
C ARG A 257 10.80 -13.22 -32.15
N GLY A 258 11.04 -12.12 -31.45
CA GLY A 258 10.01 -11.15 -31.08
C GLY A 258 8.81 -11.83 -30.40
N PRO A 259 7.60 -11.77 -30.99
CA PRO A 259 6.41 -12.36 -30.41
C PRO A 259 6.40 -13.90 -30.44
N ASP A 260 7.26 -14.54 -31.24
CA ASP A 260 7.40 -16.01 -31.29
C ASP A 260 8.36 -16.56 -30.21
N ARG A 261 8.91 -15.72 -29.32
CA ARG A 261 9.82 -16.17 -28.25
C ARG A 261 9.08 -16.96 -27.17
N CYS A 262 9.77 -17.95 -26.59
CA CYS A 262 9.16 -18.85 -25.61
C CYS A 262 8.62 -18.15 -24.36
N LEU A 263 9.32 -17.16 -23.79
CA LEU A 263 8.91 -16.56 -22.51
C LEU A 263 7.55 -15.82 -22.62
N PRO A 264 7.33 -14.92 -23.61
CA PRO A 264 6.00 -14.35 -23.87
C PRO A 264 4.92 -15.41 -24.08
N LEU A 265 5.20 -16.46 -24.87
CA LEU A 265 4.20 -17.48 -25.21
C LEU A 265 3.87 -18.40 -24.05
N LEU A 266 4.85 -18.76 -23.22
CA LEU A 266 4.62 -19.48 -21.97
C LEU A 266 3.80 -18.65 -21.00
N GLN A 267 4.11 -17.36 -20.87
CA GLN A 267 3.35 -16.46 -20.00
C GLN A 267 1.90 -16.33 -20.47
N ALA A 268 1.68 -16.22 -21.78
CA ALA A 268 0.35 -16.20 -22.39
C ALA A 268 -0.42 -17.50 -22.14
N LEU A 269 0.21 -18.66 -22.42
CA LEU A 269 -0.41 -19.97 -22.22
C LEU A 269 -0.74 -20.23 -20.75
N MET A 270 0.18 -19.92 -19.82
CA MET A 270 -0.04 -20.08 -18.39
C MET A 270 -1.19 -19.20 -17.88
N SER A 271 -1.35 -17.99 -18.41
CA SER A 271 -2.43 -17.09 -18.01
C SER A 271 -3.79 -17.52 -18.58
N LEU A 272 -3.83 -18.09 -19.78
CA LEU A 272 -5.04 -18.67 -20.38
C LEU A 272 -5.45 -19.97 -19.70
N SER A 273 -4.50 -20.90 -19.55
CA SER A 273 -4.72 -22.29 -19.16
C SER A 273 -3.60 -22.75 -18.21
N PRO A 274 -3.63 -22.32 -16.93
CA PRO A 274 -2.56 -22.61 -15.95
C PRO A 274 -2.39 -24.11 -15.64
N ARG A 275 -3.41 -24.92 -15.94
CA ARG A 275 -3.43 -26.38 -15.77
C ARG A 275 -3.29 -27.15 -17.07
N HIS A 276 -2.85 -26.51 -18.16
CA HIS A 276 -2.66 -27.21 -19.43
C HIS A 276 -1.62 -28.35 -19.26
N PRO A 277 -1.90 -29.58 -19.73
CA PRO A 277 -1.06 -30.75 -19.48
C PRO A 277 0.35 -30.68 -20.12
N GLU A 278 0.51 -29.91 -21.19
CA GLU A 278 1.82 -29.72 -21.85
C GLU A 278 2.66 -28.62 -21.18
N LEU A 279 2.08 -27.82 -20.27
CA LEU A 279 2.77 -26.68 -19.68
C LEU A 279 4.06 -27.08 -18.93
N PRO A 280 4.10 -28.15 -18.10
CA PRO A 280 5.33 -28.61 -17.49
C PRO A 280 6.41 -29.02 -18.51
N ALA A 281 6.00 -29.62 -19.63
CA ALA A 281 6.93 -30.04 -20.69
C ALA A 281 7.55 -28.81 -21.39
N PHE A 282 6.76 -27.80 -21.72
CA PHE A 282 7.27 -26.56 -22.32
C PHE A 282 8.16 -25.77 -21.36
N ILE A 283 7.83 -25.72 -20.06
CA ILE A 283 8.69 -25.07 -19.06
C ILE A 283 10.03 -25.81 -18.93
N ARG A 284 10.03 -27.16 -18.93
CA ARG A 284 11.27 -27.95 -18.94
C ARG A 284 12.10 -27.70 -20.20
N MET A 285 11.46 -27.60 -21.37
CA MET A 285 12.13 -27.27 -22.62
C MET A 285 12.83 -25.91 -22.53
N VAL A 286 12.17 -24.87 -22.00
CA VAL A 286 12.80 -23.57 -21.76
C VAL A 286 13.94 -23.68 -20.77
N ALA A 287 13.72 -24.33 -19.62
CA ALA A 287 14.73 -24.49 -18.58
C ALA A 287 15.93 -25.36 -18.98
N ALA A 288 15.85 -26.09 -20.09
CA ALA A 288 16.96 -26.86 -20.64
C ALA A 288 17.96 -25.99 -21.42
N ASP A 289 17.54 -24.85 -21.97
CA ASP A 289 18.45 -23.88 -22.59
C ASP A 289 19.31 -23.22 -21.48
N PRO A 290 20.65 -23.26 -21.57
CA PRO A 290 21.54 -22.67 -20.57
C PRO A 290 21.27 -21.20 -20.24
N ARG A 291 20.69 -20.43 -21.18
CA ARG A 291 20.33 -19.02 -20.96
C ARG A 291 19.21 -18.87 -19.94
N TYR A 292 18.24 -19.78 -19.95
CA TYR A 292 17.06 -19.75 -19.08
C TYR A 292 17.16 -20.70 -17.90
N ASN A 293 18.12 -21.62 -17.89
CA ASN A 293 18.23 -22.67 -16.90
C ASN A 293 18.39 -22.09 -15.49
N PRO A 294 17.37 -22.24 -14.62
CA PRO A 294 17.39 -21.62 -13.31
C PRO A 294 18.35 -22.31 -12.34
N ARG A 295 18.82 -23.53 -12.66
CA ARG A 295 19.74 -24.30 -11.81
C ARG A 295 21.19 -23.90 -12.00
N LEU A 296 21.53 -23.27 -13.12
CA LEU A 296 22.88 -22.76 -13.32
C LEU A 296 23.08 -21.54 -12.41
N PRO A 297 24.20 -21.44 -11.68
CA PRO A 297 24.53 -20.22 -10.94
C PRO A 297 24.89 -19.10 -11.93
N VAL A 298 24.61 -17.85 -11.56
CA VAL A 298 25.11 -16.69 -12.32
C VAL A 298 26.48 -16.36 -11.76
N ALA A 299 27.53 -16.71 -12.51
CA ALA A 299 28.90 -16.55 -12.04
C ALA A 299 29.30 -15.07 -12.02
N ILE A 300 29.68 -14.56 -10.83
CA ILE A 300 30.18 -13.19 -10.69
C ILE A 300 31.63 -13.15 -11.23
N PRO A 301 31.91 -12.32 -12.26
CA PRO A 301 33.25 -12.18 -12.82
C PRO A 301 34.28 -11.83 -11.75
N THR A 302 35.47 -12.42 -11.84
CA THR A 302 36.55 -12.21 -10.85
C THR A 302 36.88 -10.73 -10.65
N ALA A 303 36.87 -9.93 -11.73
CA ALA A 303 37.09 -8.49 -11.67
C ALA A 303 36.04 -7.74 -10.82
N LEU A 304 34.81 -8.24 -10.80
CA LEU A 304 33.72 -7.67 -10.02
C LEU A 304 33.64 -8.24 -8.59
N ARG A 305 34.27 -9.38 -8.29
CA ARG A 305 34.18 -10.01 -6.95
C ARG A 305 34.70 -9.11 -5.84
N ALA A 306 35.76 -8.35 -6.08
CA ALA A 306 36.27 -7.38 -5.10
C ALA A 306 35.26 -6.25 -4.83
N ARG A 307 34.58 -5.75 -5.88
CA ARG A 307 33.48 -4.77 -5.76
C ARG A 307 32.23 -5.38 -5.11
N TRP A 308 32.05 -6.69 -5.31
CA TRP A 308 30.95 -7.47 -4.77
C TRP A 308 31.14 -7.77 -3.28
N ASN A 309 32.40 -7.76 -2.79
CA ASN A 309 32.72 -8.02 -1.38
C ASN A 309 32.08 -6.95 -0.49
N PRO A 310 31.09 -7.32 0.34
CA PRO A 310 30.38 -6.33 1.12
C PRO A 310 31.12 -5.98 2.43
N GLU A 311 32.21 -6.67 2.78
CA GLU A 311 33.05 -6.34 3.95
C GLU A 311 33.92 -5.09 3.73
N THR A 312 34.08 -4.67 2.47
CA THR A 312 34.76 -3.43 2.09
C THR A 312 33.80 -2.52 1.33
N PRO A 313 32.74 -1.99 1.97
CA PRO A 313 31.89 -0.99 1.36
C PRO A 313 32.67 0.33 1.33
N ASN A 314 33.55 0.47 0.35
CA ASN A 314 34.40 1.65 0.24
C ASN A 314 33.62 2.78 -0.47
N PRO A 315 33.16 3.85 0.21
CA PRO A 315 32.51 4.98 -0.44
C PRO A 315 33.42 5.70 -1.46
N SER A 316 34.72 5.36 -1.52
CA SER A 316 35.68 5.89 -2.49
C SER A 316 35.86 5.01 -3.75
N TRP A 317 35.03 4.00 -3.97
CA TRP A 317 35.08 3.21 -5.21
C TRP A 317 34.84 4.16 -6.39
N GLY A 318 35.91 4.56 -7.08
CA GLY A 318 35.80 5.26 -8.36
C GLY A 318 34.80 4.53 -9.24
N GLY A 319 33.96 5.31 -9.94
CA GLY A 319 32.82 4.79 -10.70
C GLY A 319 33.20 3.61 -11.58
N LEU A 320 32.25 2.69 -11.79
CA LEU A 320 32.46 1.54 -12.67
C LEU A 320 32.93 2.00 -14.05
N ASN A 321 34.01 1.42 -14.56
CA ASN A 321 34.41 1.68 -15.94
C ASN A 321 33.42 1.03 -16.92
N ALA A 322 33.46 1.42 -18.20
CA ALA A 322 32.50 0.94 -19.20
C ALA A 322 32.48 -0.60 -19.34
N ALA A 323 33.62 -1.27 -19.19
CA ALA A 323 33.71 -2.72 -19.26
C ALA A 323 33.08 -3.40 -18.02
N GLU A 324 33.34 -2.87 -16.82
CA GLU A 324 32.71 -3.32 -15.57
C GLU A 324 31.18 -3.11 -15.63
N GLN A 325 30.72 -1.97 -16.15
CA GLN A 325 29.29 -1.71 -16.36
C GLN A 325 28.67 -2.70 -17.34
N ALA A 326 29.33 -2.98 -18.48
CA ALA A 326 28.83 -3.93 -19.46
C ALA A 326 28.75 -5.35 -18.86
N GLN A 327 29.77 -5.78 -18.10
CA GLN A 327 29.76 -7.06 -17.40
C GLN A 327 28.65 -7.15 -16.35
N LEU A 328 28.43 -6.08 -15.56
CA LEU A 328 27.34 -6.03 -14.58
C LEU A 328 25.96 -6.05 -15.24
N ARG A 329 25.78 -5.36 -16.37
CA ARG A 329 24.52 -5.41 -17.14
C ARG A 329 24.27 -6.83 -17.65
N GLN A 330 25.29 -7.52 -18.16
CA GLN A 330 25.12 -8.91 -18.61
C GLN A 330 24.79 -9.85 -17.45
N LEU A 331 25.49 -9.73 -16.32
CA LEU A 331 25.21 -10.48 -15.10
C LEU A 331 23.76 -10.28 -14.63
N TRP A 332 23.31 -9.03 -14.63
CA TRP A 332 21.95 -8.64 -14.27
C TRP A 332 20.93 -9.26 -15.24
N ARG A 333 21.18 -9.20 -16.56
CA ARG A 333 20.33 -9.81 -17.59
C ARG A 333 20.18 -11.32 -17.41
N ASP A 334 21.30 -12.02 -17.23
CA ASP A 334 21.32 -13.48 -17.07
C ASP A 334 20.54 -13.91 -15.81
N ALA A 335 20.74 -13.19 -14.69
CA ALA A 335 20.02 -13.46 -13.45
C ALA A 335 18.52 -13.17 -13.60
N LEU A 336 18.16 -12.05 -14.23
CA LEU A 336 16.77 -11.65 -14.39
C LEU A 336 15.99 -12.61 -15.32
N LEU A 337 16.61 -13.13 -16.38
CA LEU A 337 15.99 -14.17 -17.21
C LEU A 337 15.65 -15.42 -16.41
N ARG A 338 16.54 -15.85 -15.51
CA ARG A 338 16.30 -17.00 -14.63
C ARG A 338 15.20 -16.71 -13.60
N VAL A 339 15.14 -15.49 -13.07
CA VAL A 339 14.02 -15.03 -12.23
C VAL A 339 12.70 -15.08 -12.99
N ILE A 340 12.65 -14.60 -14.24
CA ILE A 340 11.44 -14.67 -15.09
C ILE A 340 11.00 -16.12 -15.26
N VAL A 341 11.91 -17.03 -15.63
CA VAL A 341 11.62 -18.45 -15.84
C VAL A 341 11.08 -19.11 -14.57
N LEU A 342 11.71 -18.86 -13.42
CA LEU A 342 11.23 -19.36 -12.12
C LEU A 342 9.85 -18.80 -11.77
N THR A 343 9.61 -17.53 -12.04
CA THR A 343 8.31 -16.88 -11.81
C THR A 343 7.20 -17.52 -12.66
N LEU A 344 7.52 -17.94 -13.90
CA LEU A 344 6.59 -18.70 -14.76
C LEU A 344 6.44 -20.17 -14.34
N LYS A 345 7.48 -20.77 -13.76
CA LYS A 345 7.48 -22.17 -13.34
C LYS A 345 6.72 -22.40 -12.03
N LEU A 346 6.83 -21.48 -11.08
CA LEU A 346 6.25 -21.62 -9.74
C LEU A 346 4.74 -21.94 -9.75
N PRO A 347 3.88 -21.24 -10.50
CA PRO A 347 2.46 -21.62 -10.58
C PRO A 347 2.25 -23.07 -11.03
N SER A 348 3.00 -23.53 -12.04
CA SER A 348 2.91 -24.91 -12.53
C SER A 348 3.36 -25.94 -11.49
N LEU A 349 4.33 -25.61 -10.62
CA LEU A 349 4.74 -26.48 -9.50
C LEU A 349 3.61 -26.72 -8.49
N PHE A 350 2.76 -25.72 -8.28
CA PHE A 350 1.63 -25.84 -7.36
C PHE A 350 0.36 -26.39 -8.02
N ASP A 351 0.14 -26.07 -9.29
CA ASP A 351 -1.05 -26.49 -10.02
C ASP A 351 -0.94 -27.91 -10.59
N GLN A 352 0.28 -28.42 -10.82
CA GLN A 352 0.57 -29.75 -11.36
C GLN A 352 1.78 -30.40 -10.65
N PRO A 353 1.76 -30.55 -9.31
CA PRO A 353 2.92 -31.00 -8.53
C PRO A 353 3.45 -32.38 -8.95
N GLU A 354 2.58 -33.27 -9.44
CA GLU A 354 2.91 -34.60 -9.96
C GLU A 354 3.77 -34.58 -11.23
N ALA A 355 3.77 -33.46 -11.96
CA ALA A 355 4.60 -33.28 -13.15
C ALA A 355 6.06 -32.90 -12.80
N TRP A 356 6.37 -32.75 -11.51
CA TRP A 356 7.66 -32.27 -11.01
C TRP A 356 8.24 -33.21 -9.94
N ALA A 357 9.54 -33.10 -9.71
CA ALA A 357 10.19 -33.82 -8.61
C ALA A 357 9.67 -33.30 -7.25
N ARG A 358 9.62 -34.17 -6.24
CA ARG A 358 9.05 -33.84 -4.92
C ARG A 358 9.73 -32.64 -4.25
N ASP A 359 11.02 -32.47 -4.48
CA ASP A 359 11.88 -31.42 -3.93
C ASP A 359 12.14 -30.26 -4.93
N GLU A 360 11.40 -30.23 -6.05
CA GLU A 360 11.59 -29.21 -7.09
C GLU A 360 11.21 -27.82 -6.61
N LEU A 361 10.17 -27.72 -5.77
CA LEU A 361 9.71 -26.44 -5.23
C LEU A 361 10.78 -25.79 -4.36
N GLU A 362 11.35 -26.55 -3.44
CA GLU A 362 12.36 -26.08 -2.48
C GLU A 362 13.64 -25.68 -3.23
N ARG A 363 14.04 -26.46 -4.26
CA ARG A 363 15.15 -26.11 -5.15
C ARG A 363 14.90 -24.81 -5.92
N ASP A 364 13.70 -24.65 -6.49
CA ASP A 364 13.36 -23.49 -7.31
C ASP A 364 13.20 -22.21 -6.49
N ILE A 365 12.65 -22.29 -5.27
CA ILE A 365 12.62 -21.16 -4.32
C ILE A 365 14.04 -20.74 -3.95
N GLY A 366 14.93 -21.71 -3.69
CA GLY A 366 16.34 -21.44 -3.44
C GLY A 366 17.04 -20.77 -4.62
N ALA A 367 16.83 -21.30 -5.84
CA ALA A 367 17.36 -20.69 -7.06
C ALA A 367 16.80 -19.27 -7.28
N LEU A 368 15.52 -19.05 -6.99
CA LEU A 368 14.87 -17.74 -7.13
C LEU A 368 15.52 -16.71 -6.20
N LEU A 369 15.75 -17.08 -4.94
CA LEU A 369 16.49 -16.26 -3.98
C LEU A 369 17.89 -15.95 -4.49
N ASP A 370 18.65 -16.96 -4.89
CA ASP A 370 20.03 -16.78 -5.34
C ASP A 370 20.11 -15.81 -6.54
N HIS A 371 19.22 -15.95 -7.53
CA HIS A 371 19.19 -15.06 -8.70
C HIS A 371 18.65 -13.66 -8.37
N ALA A 372 17.60 -13.54 -7.56
CA ALA A 372 17.06 -12.24 -7.16
C ALA A 372 18.09 -11.41 -6.37
N LEU A 373 18.91 -12.06 -5.54
CA LEU A 373 20.01 -11.41 -4.82
C LEU A 373 21.09 -10.90 -5.79
N VAL A 374 21.38 -11.64 -6.86
CA VAL A 374 22.30 -11.19 -7.92
C VAL A 374 21.72 -9.99 -8.69
N VAL A 375 20.43 -10.04 -9.07
CA VAL A 375 19.73 -8.93 -9.74
C VAL A 375 19.82 -7.65 -8.90
N ASN A 376 19.42 -7.72 -7.63
CA ASN A 376 19.43 -6.56 -6.73
C ASN A 376 20.82 -5.97 -6.56
N ARG A 377 21.83 -6.84 -6.38
CA ARG A 377 23.21 -6.41 -6.15
C ARG A 377 23.85 -5.81 -7.40
N ALA A 378 23.65 -6.43 -8.56
CA ALA A 378 24.17 -5.91 -9.83
C ALA A 378 23.57 -4.53 -10.14
N LYS A 379 22.27 -4.36 -9.90
CA LYS A 379 21.58 -3.08 -10.07
C LYS A 379 22.09 -2.00 -9.12
N TRP A 380 22.26 -2.33 -7.84
CA TRP A 380 22.85 -1.42 -6.86
C TRP A 380 24.24 -0.92 -7.28
N LEU A 381 25.09 -1.82 -7.79
CA LEU A 381 26.42 -1.46 -8.30
C LEU A 381 26.33 -0.54 -9.54
N LEU A 382 25.39 -0.81 -10.46
CA LEU A 382 25.21 -0.03 -11.68
C LEU A 382 24.72 1.40 -11.41
N ASP A 383 23.76 1.57 -10.51
CA ASP A 383 23.04 2.83 -10.33
C ASP A 383 23.72 3.77 -9.31
N GLY A 384 24.64 3.25 -8.48
CA GLY A 384 25.56 4.03 -7.64
C GLY A 384 24.93 4.89 -6.53
N ARG A 385 23.60 5.07 -6.49
CA ARG A 385 22.86 5.86 -5.49
C ARG A 385 21.43 5.33 -5.27
N ALA A 386 21.03 5.34 -4.00
CA ALA A 386 19.67 5.31 -3.44
C ALA A 386 18.77 4.06 -3.63
N GLN A 387 18.65 3.32 -2.53
CA GLN A 387 17.86 2.12 -2.27
C GLN A 387 16.33 2.20 -2.47
N TYR A 388 15.76 3.31 -2.99
CA TYR A 388 14.30 3.55 -2.90
C TYR A 388 13.55 3.81 -4.21
N GLU A 389 14.16 4.38 -5.26
CA GLU A 389 13.45 4.52 -6.56
C GLU A 389 13.46 3.21 -7.36
N LEU A 390 14.38 2.32 -7.01
CA LEU A 390 14.72 1.13 -7.78
C LEU A 390 13.72 -0.03 -7.62
N LEU A 391 12.76 0.09 -6.70
CA LEU A 391 11.70 -0.90 -6.47
C LEU A 391 10.27 -0.32 -6.47
N GLN A 392 9.98 0.58 -7.41
CA GLN A 392 8.66 0.47 -8.06
C GLN A 392 8.49 -0.87 -8.84
N ALA A 393 9.44 -1.82 -8.71
CA ALA A 393 9.37 -3.24 -8.99
C ALA A 393 8.06 -3.92 -8.52
N GLU A 394 7.34 -3.38 -7.53
CA GLU A 394 5.98 -3.84 -7.19
C GLU A 394 5.03 -3.81 -8.40
N HIS A 395 5.25 -2.90 -9.36
CA HIS A 395 4.46 -2.80 -10.59
C HIS A 395 4.86 -3.82 -11.66
N TYR A 396 5.96 -4.55 -11.46
CA TYR A 396 6.52 -5.48 -12.44
C TYR A 396 6.56 -6.88 -11.81
N PRO A 397 5.60 -7.77 -12.12
CA PRO A 397 5.47 -9.07 -11.46
C PRO A 397 6.73 -9.95 -11.57
N PHE A 398 7.63 -9.63 -12.51
CA PHE A 398 8.91 -10.33 -12.71
C PHE A 398 10.10 -9.65 -12.01
N ALA A 399 10.01 -8.38 -11.63
CA ALA A 399 11.04 -7.71 -10.83
C ALA A 399 10.81 -7.91 -9.32
N ALA A 400 9.56 -8.20 -8.92
CA ALA A 400 9.18 -8.59 -7.57
C ALA A 400 8.60 -10.02 -7.58
N PRO A 401 9.42 -11.06 -7.80
CA PRO A 401 8.93 -12.44 -7.92
C PRO A 401 8.20 -12.95 -6.67
N TRP A 402 8.40 -12.27 -5.54
CA TRP A 402 7.74 -12.49 -4.26
C TRP A 402 6.22 -12.34 -4.33
N PHE A 403 5.70 -11.51 -5.24
CA PHE A 403 4.25 -11.36 -5.43
C PHE A 403 3.60 -12.67 -5.90
N VAL A 404 4.28 -13.44 -6.75
CA VAL A 404 3.79 -14.76 -7.19
C VAL A 404 3.75 -15.73 -6.01
N LEU A 405 4.80 -15.78 -5.20
CA LEU A 405 4.82 -16.59 -3.98
C LEU A 405 3.78 -16.15 -2.95
N GLY A 406 3.57 -14.84 -2.78
CA GLY A 406 2.53 -14.30 -1.91
C GLY A 406 1.14 -14.74 -2.36
N ARG A 407 0.80 -14.62 -3.64
CA ARG A 407 -0.47 -15.14 -4.18
C ARG A 407 -0.62 -16.65 -4.01
N LEU A 408 0.46 -17.40 -4.16
CA LEU A 408 0.42 -18.86 -4.00
C LEU A 408 0.27 -19.27 -2.53
N SER A 409 0.85 -18.50 -1.59
CA SER A 409 0.74 -18.73 -0.14
C SER A 409 -0.67 -18.62 0.41
N THR A 410 -1.61 -17.99 -0.30
CA THR A 410 -3.03 -17.98 0.12
C THR A 410 -3.73 -19.33 -0.07
N ARG A 411 -3.06 -20.31 -0.71
CA ARG A 411 -3.57 -21.67 -0.86
C ARG A 411 -3.28 -22.49 0.41
N PRO A 412 -4.22 -23.33 0.89
CA PRO A 412 -3.99 -24.15 2.07
C PRO A 412 -2.74 -25.04 1.96
N GLY A 413 -1.89 -25.05 2.99
CA GLY A 413 -0.67 -25.87 3.03
C GLY A 413 0.50 -25.38 2.18
N VAL A 414 0.31 -24.34 1.35
CA VAL A 414 1.35 -23.81 0.46
C VAL A 414 2.25 -22.81 1.20
N ALA A 415 1.68 -21.99 2.08
CA ALA A 415 2.44 -21.03 2.88
C ALA A 415 3.52 -21.72 3.71
N GLU A 416 3.18 -22.82 4.38
CA GLU A 416 4.10 -23.58 5.24
C GLU A 416 5.25 -24.20 4.44
N ARG A 417 4.96 -24.70 3.23
CA ARG A 417 5.99 -25.24 2.34
C ARG A 417 6.93 -24.16 1.82
N ILE A 418 6.39 -23.01 1.43
CA ILE A 418 7.18 -21.85 0.99
C ILE A 418 8.07 -21.36 2.14
N ASP A 419 7.50 -21.20 3.33
CA ASP A 419 8.23 -20.77 4.53
C ASP A 419 9.33 -21.79 4.89
N ALA A 420 9.04 -23.10 4.83
CA ALA A 420 10.05 -24.13 5.07
C ALA A 420 11.21 -24.08 4.05
N ALA A 421 10.91 -23.83 2.77
CA ALA A 421 11.92 -23.65 1.73
C ALA A 421 12.77 -22.39 1.99
N PHE A 422 12.15 -21.28 2.40
CA PHE A 422 12.87 -20.07 2.80
C PHE A 422 13.79 -20.32 3.99
N VAL A 423 13.30 -20.99 5.04
CA VAL A 423 14.07 -21.32 6.24
C VAL A 423 15.27 -22.21 5.89
N ALA A 424 15.07 -23.26 5.11
CA ALA A 424 16.14 -24.16 4.69
C ALA A 424 17.22 -23.44 3.87
N HIS A 425 16.81 -22.57 2.94
CA HIS A 425 17.74 -21.79 2.13
C HIS A 425 18.49 -20.74 2.94
N ALA A 426 17.79 -20.07 3.87
CA ALA A 426 18.38 -19.11 4.79
C ALA A 426 19.48 -19.74 5.65
N ALA A 427 19.22 -20.91 6.25
CA ALA A 427 20.21 -21.66 7.02
C ALA A 427 21.45 -22.02 6.17
N ARG A 428 21.23 -22.50 4.94
CA ARG A 428 22.33 -22.82 4.00
C ARG A 428 23.21 -21.61 3.69
N LEU A 429 22.62 -20.43 3.52
CA LEU A 429 23.35 -19.21 3.18
C LEU A 429 23.98 -18.51 4.38
N ALA A 430 23.39 -18.65 5.57
CA ALA A 430 23.91 -18.05 6.79
C ALA A 430 25.24 -18.68 7.24
N GLY A 431 25.50 -19.97 6.99
CA GLY A 431 26.77 -20.61 7.38
C GLY A 431 28.03 -20.03 6.70
N PRO A 432 28.18 -20.14 5.37
CA PRO A 432 29.44 -19.80 4.68
C PRO A 432 29.61 -18.32 4.31
N ARG A 433 28.61 -17.47 4.52
CA ARG A 433 28.64 -16.05 4.13
C ARG A 433 28.55 -15.15 5.36
N GLY A 434 29.47 -14.20 5.51
CA GLY A 434 29.48 -13.25 6.63
C GLY A 434 28.30 -12.27 6.61
N CYS A 435 28.23 -11.41 7.65
CA CYS A 435 27.22 -10.37 7.83
C CYS A 435 27.01 -9.43 6.63
N ALA A 436 28.03 -9.34 5.79
CA ALA A 436 28.15 -8.49 4.63
C ALA A 436 26.98 -8.65 3.61
N GLN A 437 26.37 -9.84 3.51
CA GLN A 437 25.27 -10.05 2.54
C GLN A 437 24.00 -9.26 2.88
N VAL A 438 23.73 -8.95 4.15
CA VAL A 438 22.41 -8.45 4.58
C VAL A 438 22.31 -6.93 4.59
N GLN A 439 23.39 -6.24 4.92
CA GLN A 439 23.44 -4.78 5.07
C GLN A 439 23.06 -3.97 3.81
N GLN A 440 22.84 -4.61 2.65
CA GLN A 440 22.62 -3.94 1.37
C GLN A 440 21.35 -4.42 0.61
N GLN A 441 20.48 -5.25 1.21
CA GLN A 441 19.46 -6.02 0.46
C GLN A 441 18.03 -6.02 1.03
N PHE A 442 17.58 -4.94 1.70
CA PHE A 442 16.27 -4.91 2.38
C PHE A 442 15.03 -4.95 1.48
N VAL A 443 15.17 -4.94 0.16
CA VAL A 443 14.01 -5.06 -0.73
C VAL A 443 14.17 -6.31 -1.58
N GLY A 444 13.52 -7.40 -1.16
CA GLY A 444 13.59 -8.66 -1.88
C GLY A 444 12.89 -9.79 -1.12
N PRO A 445 13.59 -10.64 -0.36
CA PRO A 445 12.99 -11.85 0.19
C PRO A 445 11.85 -11.59 1.20
N PRO A 446 10.88 -12.51 1.32
CA PRO A 446 9.84 -12.44 2.35
C PRO A 446 10.42 -12.50 3.77
N PRO A 447 9.70 -11.95 4.78
CA PRO A 447 10.16 -11.91 6.17
C PRO A 447 10.61 -13.26 6.73
N ALA A 448 9.96 -14.36 6.36
CA ALA A 448 10.33 -15.71 6.79
C ALA A 448 11.80 -16.08 6.48
N TYR A 449 12.31 -15.69 5.31
CA TYR A 449 13.71 -15.92 4.94
C TYR A 449 14.65 -15.16 5.87
N TRP A 450 14.39 -13.87 6.10
CA TRP A 450 15.26 -13.01 6.88
C TRP A 450 15.25 -13.36 8.36
N PHE A 451 14.09 -13.70 8.93
CA PHE A 451 14.01 -14.18 10.31
C PHE A 451 14.79 -15.48 10.50
N ALA A 452 14.64 -16.44 9.57
CA ALA A 452 15.39 -17.68 9.62
C ALA A 452 16.90 -17.46 9.47
N TRP A 453 17.30 -16.54 8.60
CA TRP A 453 18.71 -16.17 8.40
C TRP A 453 19.30 -15.55 9.68
N ALA A 454 18.59 -14.57 10.26
CA ALA A 454 19.01 -13.89 11.48
C ALA A 454 19.10 -14.86 12.65
N GLN A 455 18.14 -15.77 12.78
CA GLN A 455 18.16 -16.82 13.80
C GLN A 455 19.40 -17.72 13.65
N HIS A 456 19.71 -18.17 12.44
CA HIS A 456 20.87 -19.03 12.20
C HIS A 456 22.20 -18.31 12.49
N LYS A 457 22.30 -17.02 12.20
CA LYS A 457 23.48 -16.22 12.56
C LYS A 457 23.60 -15.97 14.06
N LEU A 458 22.49 -15.71 14.74
CA LEU A 458 22.48 -15.61 16.20
C LEU A 458 22.91 -16.92 16.85
N ASP A 459 22.54 -18.06 16.28
CA ASP A 459 22.98 -19.39 16.72
C ASP A 459 24.48 -19.62 16.55
N GLN A 460 25.07 -19.15 15.44
CA GLN A 460 26.47 -19.42 15.10
C GLN A 460 27.47 -18.40 15.66
N GLU A 461 27.13 -17.11 15.56
CA GLU A 461 28.08 -16.00 15.73
C GLU A 461 27.64 -15.02 16.83
N GLY A 462 26.42 -15.18 17.37
CA GLY A 462 25.88 -14.29 18.41
C GLY A 462 25.52 -12.89 17.92
N SER A 463 25.50 -12.66 16.60
CA SER A 463 25.09 -11.42 15.95
C SER A 463 24.04 -11.69 14.87
N ALA A 464 23.12 -10.75 14.66
CA ALA A 464 22.13 -10.80 13.59
C ALA A 464 22.57 -10.01 12.33
N CYS A 465 23.77 -9.41 12.33
CA CYS A 465 24.35 -8.78 11.14
C CYS A 465 23.50 -7.68 10.46
N ASP A 466 22.71 -6.92 11.22
CA ASP A 466 21.74 -5.96 10.68
C ASP A 466 20.65 -6.63 9.81
N ALA A 467 20.35 -7.91 10.04
CA ALA A 467 19.36 -8.68 9.30
C ALA A 467 17.97 -8.66 9.89
N LEU A 468 17.76 -7.94 11.00
CA LEU A 468 16.46 -7.81 11.65
C LEU A 468 15.88 -6.44 11.31
N PRO A 469 15.11 -6.32 10.21
CA PRO A 469 14.38 -5.08 9.94
C PRO A 469 13.41 -4.84 11.09
N ILE A 470 13.69 -3.80 11.88
CA ILE A 470 12.91 -3.43 13.08
C ILE A 470 11.42 -3.34 12.72
N ASP A 471 11.09 -2.66 11.62
CA ASP A 471 9.72 -2.48 11.17
C ASP A 471 8.99 -3.80 10.91
N TRP A 472 9.67 -4.81 10.38
CA TRP A 472 9.05 -6.10 10.12
C TRP A 472 8.87 -6.92 11.38
N VAL A 473 9.84 -6.88 12.31
CA VAL A 473 9.70 -7.52 13.62
C VAL A 473 8.49 -6.92 14.34
N LEU A 474 8.37 -5.59 14.37
CA LEU A 474 7.23 -4.88 14.96
C LEU A 474 5.91 -5.25 14.27
N GLN A 475 5.88 -5.23 12.94
CA GLN A 475 4.69 -5.58 12.17
C GLN A 475 4.21 -7.00 12.47
N HIS A 476 5.12 -7.99 12.46
CA HIS A 476 4.76 -9.38 12.73
C HIS A 476 4.34 -9.57 14.19
N TYR A 477 5.05 -8.94 15.13
CA TYR A 477 4.71 -8.95 16.54
C TYR A 477 3.30 -8.40 16.79
N ARG A 478 2.98 -7.22 16.23
CA ARG A 478 1.64 -6.61 16.31
C ARG A 478 0.56 -7.47 15.66
N SER A 479 0.83 -8.01 14.47
CA SER A 479 -0.13 -8.84 13.74
C SER A 479 -0.50 -10.10 14.50
N ALA A 480 0.40 -10.58 15.36
CA ALA A 480 0.22 -11.82 16.07
C ALA A 480 -0.88 -11.79 17.13
N ALA A 481 -1.22 -10.61 17.65
CA ALA A 481 -2.41 -10.41 18.49
C ALA A 481 -3.71 -10.82 17.77
N THR A 482 -3.73 -10.69 16.44
CA THR A 482 -4.90 -10.99 15.60
C THR A 482 -4.76 -12.27 14.76
N ALA A 483 -3.54 -12.78 14.57
CA ALA A 483 -3.23 -13.92 13.73
C ALA A 483 -2.06 -14.75 14.31
N PRO A 484 -2.33 -15.89 14.98
CA PRO A 484 -1.30 -16.73 15.62
C PRO A 484 -0.16 -17.18 14.69
N GLU A 485 -0.42 -17.25 13.38
CA GLU A 485 0.58 -17.60 12.36
C GLU A 485 1.73 -16.59 12.27
N GLY A 486 1.45 -15.29 12.48
CA GLY A 486 2.49 -14.25 12.51
C GLY A 486 3.49 -14.47 13.65
N LEU A 487 3.00 -14.99 14.78
CA LEU A 487 3.80 -15.35 15.95
C LEU A 487 4.73 -16.53 15.68
N ALA A 488 4.23 -17.57 15.01
CA ALA A 488 5.03 -18.75 14.68
C ALA A 488 6.28 -18.39 13.85
N ARG A 489 6.18 -17.38 12.98
CA ARG A 489 7.29 -16.91 12.13
C ARG A 489 8.41 -16.21 12.89
N ILE A 490 8.09 -15.55 14.00
CA ILE A 490 9.08 -14.84 14.84
C ILE A 490 9.40 -15.58 16.14
N ALA A 491 8.68 -16.66 16.49
CA ALA A 491 8.87 -17.41 17.73
C ALA A 491 10.32 -17.90 17.92
N GLY A 492 11.01 -18.24 16.82
CA GLY A 492 12.43 -18.58 16.84
C GLY A 492 13.34 -17.47 17.36
N LEU A 493 12.96 -16.20 17.25
CA LEU A 493 13.72 -15.07 17.81
C LEU A 493 13.57 -14.94 19.33
N GLN A 494 12.47 -15.45 19.92
CA GLN A 494 12.19 -15.33 21.35
C GLN A 494 13.29 -15.95 22.21
N ARG A 495 13.84 -17.11 21.82
CA ARG A 495 14.95 -17.75 22.53
C ARG A 495 16.26 -16.95 22.45
N HIS A 496 16.37 -16.01 21.51
CA HIS A 496 17.53 -15.14 21.31
C HIS A 496 17.39 -13.76 21.95
N LEU A 497 16.29 -13.45 22.65
CA LEU A 497 16.12 -12.16 23.33
C LEU A 497 17.33 -11.77 24.21
N PRO A 498 17.97 -12.68 24.98
CA PRO A 498 19.16 -12.32 25.77
C PRO A 498 20.38 -11.93 24.93
N LEU A 499 20.54 -12.51 23.73
CA LEU A 499 21.61 -12.16 22.79
C LEU A 499 21.28 -10.84 22.07
N LEU A 500 20.03 -10.68 21.62
CA LEU A 500 19.55 -9.44 21.00
C LEU A 500 19.76 -8.24 21.91
N ALA A 501 19.49 -8.38 23.22
CA ALA A 501 19.71 -7.32 24.21
C ALA A 501 21.19 -6.89 24.33
N ARG A 502 22.16 -7.73 23.92
CA ARG A 502 23.59 -7.39 23.93
C ARG A 502 24.03 -6.65 22.67
N THR A 503 23.33 -6.82 21.56
CA THR A 503 23.60 -6.14 20.28
C THR A 503 22.94 -4.75 20.23
N ALA A 504 23.53 -3.80 19.50
CA ALA A 504 22.93 -2.47 19.33
C ALA A 504 21.60 -2.54 18.57
N GLU A 505 21.57 -3.30 17.48
CA GLU A 505 20.36 -3.57 16.68
C GLU A 505 19.24 -4.21 17.51
N GLY A 506 19.54 -5.30 18.21
CA GLY A 506 18.56 -5.99 19.05
C GLY A 506 18.03 -5.11 20.18
N ARG A 507 18.86 -4.22 20.77
CA ARG A 507 18.35 -3.20 21.71
C ARG A 507 17.37 -2.23 21.05
N THR A 508 17.62 -1.81 19.81
CA THR A 508 16.70 -0.96 19.07
C THR A 508 15.37 -1.69 18.81
N VAL A 509 15.41 -2.95 18.38
CA VAL A 509 14.21 -3.79 18.20
C VAL A 509 13.42 -3.93 19.51
N LEU A 510 14.10 -4.30 20.60
CA LEU A 510 13.48 -4.46 21.92
C LEU A 510 12.89 -3.15 22.45
N SER A 511 13.60 -2.03 22.25
CA SER A 511 13.12 -0.71 22.63
C SER A 511 11.89 -0.30 21.83
N ALA A 512 11.86 -0.59 20.54
CA ALA A 512 10.71 -0.30 19.69
C ALA A 512 9.50 -1.16 20.07
N LEU A 513 9.71 -2.46 20.37
CA LEU A 513 8.66 -3.35 20.89
C LEU A 513 8.13 -2.85 22.24
N ALA A 514 9.02 -2.47 23.16
CA ALA A 514 8.64 -1.88 24.44
C ALA A 514 7.88 -0.56 24.28
N GLN A 515 8.29 0.30 23.33
CA GLN A 515 7.57 1.54 23.02
C GLN A 515 6.16 1.27 22.47
N ASP A 516 6.00 0.23 21.67
CA ASP A 516 4.71 -0.18 21.16
C ASP A 516 3.77 -0.60 22.30
N CYS A 517 4.28 -1.39 23.26
CA CYS A 517 3.55 -1.77 24.48
C CYS A 517 3.07 -0.54 25.27
N ARG A 518 3.78 0.60 25.22
CA ARG A 518 3.39 1.83 25.91
C ARG A 518 2.26 2.58 25.22
N SER A 519 2.07 2.39 23.92
CA SER A 519 1.07 3.09 23.11
C SER A 519 -0.30 2.40 23.08
N ALA A 520 -0.34 1.10 23.40
CA ALA A 520 -1.56 0.29 23.41
C ALA A 520 -2.21 0.24 24.81
N ARG A 521 -3.48 -0.18 24.87
CA ARG A 521 -4.10 -0.65 26.13
C ARG A 521 -3.22 -1.76 26.74
N PRO A 522 -3.26 -1.99 28.07
CA PRO A 522 -2.49 -3.07 28.70
C PRO A 522 -2.73 -4.36 27.92
N PRO A 523 -1.68 -4.93 27.28
CA PRO A 523 -1.86 -6.07 26.41
C PRO A 523 -2.33 -7.26 27.24
N THR A 524 -3.31 -8.00 26.72
CA THR A 524 -3.65 -9.29 27.30
C THR A 524 -2.49 -10.28 27.05
N PRO A 525 -2.41 -11.42 27.74
CA PRO A 525 -1.42 -12.45 27.42
C PRO A 525 -1.47 -12.93 25.95
N ALA A 526 -2.61 -12.74 25.26
CA ALA A 526 -2.74 -12.99 23.82
C ALA A 526 -2.07 -11.90 22.96
N ASP A 527 -1.97 -10.67 23.46
CA ASP A 527 -1.36 -9.51 22.79
C ASP A 527 0.14 -9.34 23.14
N ASP A 528 0.64 -10.05 24.15
CA ASP A 528 2.05 -10.04 24.60
C ASP A 528 2.64 -11.46 24.64
N PRO A 529 2.78 -12.12 23.47
CA PRO A 529 3.16 -13.53 23.41
C PRO A 529 4.59 -13.81 23.89
N TRP A 530 5.44 -12.78 23.96
CA TRP A 530 6.80 -12.89 24.46
C TRP A 530 6.95 -12.44 25.91
N GLY A 531 5.87 -11.95 26.55
CA GLY A 531 5.91 -11.39 27.90
C GLY A 531 6.74 -10.10 27.99
N LEU A 532 7.03 -9.45 26.86
CA LEU A 532 7.84 -8.24 26.79
C LEU A 532 7.11 -7.05 27.39
N CYS A 533 5.82 -6.90 27.12
CA CYS A 533 5.03 -5.80 27.67
C CYS A 533 4.84 -5.97 29.18
N ALA A 534 4.61 -7.19 29.66
CA ALA A 534 4.56 -7.49 31.09
C ALA A 534 5.92 -7.28 31.78
N ALA A 535 7.04 -7.55 31.08
CA ALA A 535 8.37 -7.28 31.59
C ALA A 535 8.69 -5.77 31.63
N ASP A 536 8.40 -5.02 30.56
CA ASP A 536 8.56 -3.56 30.51
C ASP A 536 7.69 -2.90 31.57
N GLN A 537 6.43 -3.32 31.70
CA GLN A 537 5.54 -2.82 32.74
C GLN A 537 6.10 -3.09 34.15
N ARG A 538 6.60 -4.29 34.43
CA ARG A 538 7.24 -4.59 35.73
C ARG A 538 8.50 -3.75 35.97
N ALA A 539 9.36 -3.60 34.97
CA ALA A 539 10.57 -2.80 35.06
C ALA A 539 10.23 -1.32 35.32
N ARG A 540 9.21 -0.79 34.64
CA ARG A 540 8.70 0.56 34.87
C ARG A 540 8.11 0.73 36.26
N LEU A 541 7.26 -0.20 36.70
CA LEU A 541 6.67 -0.14 38.03
C LEU A 541 7.74 -0.19 39.12
N ALA A 542 8.82 -0.96 38.91
CA ALA A 542 9.99 -1.00 39.79
C ALA A 542 10.82 0.29 39.75
N LEU A 543 11.03 0.89 38.57
CA LEU A 543 11.72 2.18 38.44
C LEU A 543 10.91 3.30 39.11
N GLU A 544 9.60 3.35 38.87
CA GLU A 544 8.68 4.29 39.52
C GLU A 544 8.64 4.08 41.03
N ALA A 545 8.60 2.83 41.50
CA ALA A 545 8.68 2.51 42.93
C ALA A 545 10.01 2.96 43.55
N GLY A 546 11.14 2.71 42.88
CA GLY A 546 12.45 3.18 43.31
C GLY A 546 12.56 4.70 43.32
N ARG A 547 11.91 5.39 42.38
CA ARG A 547 11.85 6.86 42.35
C ARG A 547 10.98 7.43 43.47
N MET A 548 9.82 6.84 43.72
CA MET A 548 8.91 7.22 44.80
C MET A 548 9.44 6.82 46.19
N ALA A 549 10.46 5.98 46.27
CA ALA A 549 11.00 5.50 47.53
C ALA A 549 11.43 6.67 48.43
N GLY A 550 11.03 6.59 49.70
CA GLY A 550 11.28 7.62 50.71
C GLY A 550 10.04 7.97 51.52
N ALA A 551 10.23 8.91 52.43
CA ALA A 551 9.17 9.44 53.28
C ALA A 551 8.55 10.70 52.64
N TRP A 552 7.22 10.77 52.68
CA TRP A 552 6.44 11.89 52.14
C TRP A 552 5.48 12.39 53.21
N ARG A 553 5.30 13.70 53.35
CA ARG A 553 4.43 14.32 54.35
C ARG A 553 3.49 15.32 53.71
N GLY A 554 2.23 15.30 54.11
CA GLY A 554 1.28 16.34 53.68
C GLY A 554 -0.15 15.98 54.02
N LEU A 555 -1.10 16.31 53.16
CA LEU A 555 -2.52 16.27 53.45
C LEU A 555 -3.30 15.30 52.54
N ILE A 556 -4.28 14.60 53.13
CA ILE A 556 -5.42 13.99 52.42
C ILE A 556 -6.69 14.73 52.87
N GLY A 557 -7.24 15.56 51.99
CA GLY A 557 -8.31 16.48 52.33
C GLY A 557 -7.82 17.53 53.34
N ARG A 558 -8.13 17.31 54.62
CA ARG A 558 -7.65 18.14 55.74
C ARG A 558 -6.81 17.35 56.76
N ALA A 559 -6.65 16.05 56.56
CA ALA A 559 -5.97 15.19 57.50
C ALA A 559 -4.50 15.09 57.10
N GLU A 560 -3.61 15.37 58.05
CA GLU A 560 -2.17 15.27 57.83
C GLU A 560 -1.73 13.80 57.88
N VAL A 561 -0.86 13.41 56.95
CA VAL A 561 -0.36 12.05 56.79
C VAL A 561 1.13 12.02 56.53
N VAL A 562 1.75 10.91 56.94
CA VAL A 562 3.09 10.52 56.48
C VAL A 562 2.96 9.24 55.68
N LEU A 563 3.41 9.26 54.43
CA LEU A 563 3.44 8.15 53.50
C LEU A 563 4.89 7.67 53.36
N CYS A 564 5.14 6.41 53.70
CA CYS A 564 6.40 5.72 53.47
C CYS A 564 6.25 4.80 52.25
N VAL A 565 7.07 5.01 51.23
CA VAL A 565 7.15 4.14 50.06
C VAL A 565 8.49 3.42 50.08
N ALA A 566 8.46 2.08 50.07
CA ALA A 566 9.66 1.25 49.98
C ALA A 566 10.11 1.11 48.52
N GLY A 567 11.40 0.80 48.31
CA GLY A 567 11.99 0.63 46.98
C GLY A 567 11.42 -0.53 46.16
N ASP A 568 10.73 -1.48 46.80
CA ASP A 568 9.99 -2.57 46.15
C ASP A 568 8.53 -2.18 45.77
N GLY A 569 8.12 -0.95 46.08
CA GLY A 569 6.79 -0.43 45.81
C GLY A 569 5.76 -0.75 46.89
N ALA A 570 6.13 -1.35 48.02
CA ALA A 570 5.24 -1.42 49.17
C ALA A 570 5.07 -0.03 49.79
N ALA A 571 3.83 0.41 50.00
CA ALA A 571 3.56 1.71 50.61
C ALA A 571 2.69 1.57 51.85
N ARG A 572 3.04 2.32 52.90
CA ARG A 572 2.28 2.43 54.14
C ARG A 572 2.16 3.89 54.53
N TYR A 573 1.01 4.29 55.05
CA TYR A 573 0.85 5.65 55.55
C TYR A 573 0.12 5.67 56.90
N ALA A 574 0.28 6.75 57.66
CA ALA A 574 -0.48 6.97 58.89
C ALA A 574 -0.93 8.43 59.01
N TYR A 575 -2.10 8.62 59.63
CA TYR A 575 -2.62 9.94 59.98
C TYR A 575 -1.93 10.50 61.23
N GLN A 576 -1.46 11.74 61.15
CA GLN A 576 -0.94 12.46 62.31
C GLN A 576 -2.10 12.86 63.24
N GLY A 577 -1.90 12.76 64.56
CA GLY A 577 -2.88 13.19 65.58
C GLY A 577 -3.88 12.14 66.05
N THR A 578 -3.81 10.90 65.55
CA THR A 578 -4.56 9.78 66.14
C THR A 578 -3.81 9.21 67.35
N ARG A 579 -4.51 8.96 68.48
CA ARG A 579 -3.89 8.45 69.73
C ARG A 579 -3.19 7.09 69.59
N ALA A 580 -3.40 6.40 68.48
CA ALA A 580 -2.68 5.20 68.07
C ALA A 580 -2.57 5.20 66.53
N PRO A 581 -1.44 5.64 65.93
CA PRO A 581 -1.28 5.64 64.48
C PRO A 581 -1.28 4.20 63.97
N GLN A 582 -2.39 3.78 63.37
CA GLN A 582 -2.43 2.53 62.62
C GLN A 582 -1.78 2.78 61.26
N ALA A 583 -0.71 2.05 60.96
CA ALA A 583 -0.12 2.05 59.63
C ALA A 583 -1.10 1.37 58.67
N LEU A 584 -1.65 2.15 57.75
CA LEU A 584 -2.57 1.69 56.73
C LEU A 584 -1.78 1.25 55.51
N GLN A 585 -2.11 0.08 54.98
CA GLN A 585 -1.41 -0.51 53.85
C GLN A 585 -2.00 -0.01 52.54
N LEU A 586 -1.12 0.42 51.63
CA LEU A 586 -1.47 0.72 50.25
C LEU A 586 -0.95 -0.41 49.36
N VAL A 587 -1.86 -0.98 48.57
CA VAL A 587 -1.57 -2.05 47.59
C VAL A 587 -1.82 -1.50 46.20
N ARG A 588 -0.80 -1.47 45.34
CA ARG A 588 -0.91 -0.92 43.98
C ARG A 588 -1.96 -1.68 43.15
N GLU A 589 -2.87 -0.96 42.49
CA GLU A 589 -3.92 -1.49 41.61
C GLU A 589 -3.53 -1.33 40.14
N GLY A 590 -2.80 -2.30 39.58
CA GLY A 590 -2.55 -2.36 38.14
C GLY A 590 -1.86 -1.11 37.57
N ALA A 591 -2.62 -0.22 36.91
CA ALA A 591 -2.13 0.99 36.25
C ALA A 591 -1.25 1.86 37.18
N ALA A 592 -0.23 2.51 36.62
CA ALA A 592 0.90 3.15 37.32
C ALA A 592 0.54 4.17 38.43
N HIS A 593 -0.72 4.61 38.55
CA HIS A 593 -1.12 5.71 39.43
C HIS A 593 -2.17 5.35 40.49
N ARG A 594 -2.68 4.10 40.51
CA ARG A 594 -3.76 3.71 41.42
C ARG A 594 -3.29 2.80 42.55
N TRP A 595 -3.74 3.07 43.76
CA TRP A 595 -3.47 2.26 44.94
C TRP A 595 -4.76 1.98 45.71
N ARG A 596 -4.90 0.77 46.22
CA ARG A 596 -5.94 0.40 47.18
C ARG A 596 -5.45 0.59 48.59
N GLU A 597 -6.24 1.29 49.37
CA GLU A 597 -6.09 1.33 50.81
C GLU A 597 -6.81 0.16 51.44
N THR A 598 -6.11 -0.57 52.31
CA THR A 598 -6.68 -1.69 53.05
C THR A 598 -6.54 -1.49 54.56
N VAL A 599 -7.66 -1.60 55.27
CA VAL A 599 -7.75 -1.56 56.74
C VAL A 599 -8.24 -2.93 57.21
N GLY A 600 -7.44 -3.65 57.99
CA GLY A 600 -7.79 -5.00 58.46
C GLY A 600 -8.12 -5.99 57.33
N GLY A 601 -7.43 -5.86 56.18
CA GLY A 601 -7.65 -6.70 54.99
C GLY A 601 -8.86 -6.33 54.13
N ARG A 602 -9.69 -5.35 54.54
CA ARG A 602 -10.80 -4.83 53.72
C ARG A 602 -10.37 -3.58 52.96
N VAL A 603 -10.76 -3.48 51.70
CA VAL A 603 -10.48 -2.27 50.88
C VAL A 603 -11.41 -1.15 51.36
N THR A 604 -10.83 -0.03 51.78
CA THR A 604 -11.56 1.13 52.31
C THR A 604 -11.57 2.32 51.36
N GLY A 605 -10.55 2.44 50.51
CA GLY A 605 -10.47 3.50 49.52
C GLY A 605 -9.46 3.23 48.42
N ARG A 606 -9.43 4.13 47.44
CA ARG A 606 -8.52 4.14 46.30
C ARG A 606 -7.82 5.48 46.19
N TRP A 607 -6.51 5.43 46.11
CA TRP A 607 -5.67 6.57 45.80
C TRP A 607 -5.42 6.62 44.29
N THR A 608 -5.42 7.81 43.71
CA THR A 608 -4.99 8.12 42.35
C THR A 608 -3.96 9.24 42.47
N LEU A 609 -2.69 8.96 42.21
CA LEU A 609 -1.60 9.94 42.34
C LEU A 609 -1.20 10.48 40.97
N ASP A 610 -1.11 11.80 40.85
CA ASP A 610 -0.62 12.51 39.67
C ASP A 610 0.91 12.57 39.76
N LEU A 611 1.60 11.67 39.04
CA LEU A 611 3.06 11.53 39.13
C LEU A 611 3.84 12.36 38.08
N GLY A 612 3.16 13.15 37.25
CA GLY A 612 3.79 13.87 36.13
C GLY A 612 4.25 12.94 35.00
N ASP A 613 4.95 13.50 33.99
CA ASP A 613 5.59 12.68 32.97
C ASP A 613 6.80 11.96 33.59
N PRO A 614 6.96 10.64 33.41
CA PRO A 614 8.16 9.93 33.89
C PRO A 614 9.49 10.50 33.37
N ALA A 615 9.50 11.34 32.32
CA ALA A 615 10.70 12.02 31.85
C ALA A 615 11.17 13.21 32.73
N ASP A 616 10.29 13.80 33.54
CA ASP A 616 10.63 14.97 34.37
C ASP A 616 11.43 14.54 35.62
N GLU A 617 12.23 15.45 36.20
CA GLU A 617 12.83 15.24 37.51
C GLU A 617 11.75 14.90 38.55
N LEU A 618 12.10 14.07 39.54
CA LEU A 618 11.16 13.62 40.59
C LEU A 618 10.43 14.84 41.17
N PRO A 619 9.09 14.87 41.16
CA PRO A 619 8.38 16.02 41.68
C PRO A 619 8.66 16.11 43.18
N SER A 620 8.98 17.32 43.64
CA SER A 620 9.15 17.63 45.07
C SER A 620 7.87 17.38 45.88
N ALA A 621 6.73 17.25 45.19
CA ALA A 621 5.45 16.91 45.77
C ALA A 621 4.67 15.86 44.95
N LEU A 622 4.02 14.92 45.65
CA LEU A 622 2.99 14.02 45.12
C LEU A 622 1.61 14.64 45.31
N THR A 623 0.90 14.90 44.21
CA THR A 623 -0.50 15.33 44.24
C THR A 623 -1.42 14.20 43.82
N GLY A 624 -2.70 14.26 44.15
CA GLY A 624 -3.66 13.27 43.67
C GLY A 624 -5.03 13.35 44.32
N GLN A 625 -5.76 12.23 44.30
CA GLN A 625 -7.05 12.08 44.93
C GLN A 625 -7.21 10.72 45.62
N TRP A 626 -7.79 10.74 46.80
CA TRP A 626 -8.32 9.57 47.48
C TRP A 626 -9.83 9.48 47.23
N GLN A 627 -10.37 8.28 47.03
CA GLN A 627 -11.81 8.04 46.88
C GLN A 627 -12.24 6.85 47.74
N ASP A 628 -13.39 6.94 48.41
CA ASP A 628 -13.97 5.80 49.13
C ASP A 628 -14.47 4.71 48.16
N MET A 629 -14.64 3.47 48.64
CA MET A 629 -15.05 2.35 47.78
C MET A 629 -16.45 2.51 47.16
N ALA A 630 -17.33 3.28 47.82
CA ALA A 630 -18.66 3.60 47.29
C ALA A 630 -18.63 4.76 46.27
N GLY A 631 -17.47 5.40 46.08
CA GLY A 631 -17.28 6.53 45.18
C GLY A 631 -17.92 7.84 45.63
N ARG A 632 -18.53 7.87 46.81
CA ARG A 632 -19.31 8.99 47.37
C ARG A 632 -18.44 10.13 47.88
N ARG A 633 -17.19 9.83 48.29
CA ARG A 633 -16.28 10.81 48.86
C ARG A 633 -14.97 10.82 48.09
N ARG A 634 -14.53 12.02 47.69
CA ARG A 634 -13.23 12.27 47.08
C ARG A 634 -12.47 13.32 47.89
N LEU A 635 -11.20 13.06 48.19
CA LEU A 635 -10.33 13.96 48.95
C LEU A 635 -9.07 14.23 48.11
N LYS A 636 -8.62 15.48 48.05
CA LYS A 636 -7.34 15.82 47.39
C LYS A 636 -6.16 15.32 48.21
N ILE A 637 -5.10 14.89 47.55
CA ILE A 637 -3.83 14.47 48.15
C ILE A 637 -2.77 15.50 47.74
N HIS A 638 -1.96 15.94 48.69
CA HIS A 638 -0.78 16.76 48.44
C HIS A 638 0.29 16.40 49.48
N LEU A 639 1.41 15.81 49.05
CA LEU A 639 2.48 15.33 49.90
C LEU A 639 3.80 15.88 49.40
N GLU A 640 4.64 16.41 50.26
CA GLU A 640 6.00 16.85 49.94
C GLU A 640 7.01 15.79 50.36
N ARG A 641 8.10 15.67 49.61
CA ARG A 641 9.17 14.72 49.94
C ARG A 641 9.93 15.20 51.17
N LEU A 642 10.14 14.32 52.14
CA LEU A 642 10.99 14.61 53.29
C LEU A 642 12.47 14.46 52.89
N SER A 643 13.34 15.21 53.58
CA SER A 643 14.80 15.13 53.36
C SER A 643 15.38 13.79 53.83
N ALA A 644 16.56 13.42 53.32
CA ALA A 644 17.22 12.14 53.65
C ALA A 644 17.44 11.91 55.15
N ASP A 645 17.63 12.98 55.94
CA ASP A 645 17.78 12.90 57.41
C ASP A 645 16.45 12.57 58.13
N GLN A 646 15.31 12.82 57.48
CA GLN A 646 13.96 12.55 57.98
C GLN A 646 13.40 11.20 57.50
N ASP A 647 14.08 10.50 56.57
CA ASP A 647 13.70 9.17 56.08
C ASP A 647 13.79 8.08 57.17
N ALA A 648 14.48 8.36 58.29
CA ALA A 648 14.52 7.49 59.47
C ALA A 648 13.12 7.16 60.04
N ALA A 649 12.11 8.00 59.76
CA ALA A 649 10.72 7.76 60.11
C ALA A 649 10.12 6.49 59.46
N CYS A 650 10.69 6.04 58.33
CA CYS A 650 10.23 4.85 57.60
C CYS A 650 11.03 3.57 57.90
N ALA A 651 12.20 3.66 58.56
CA ALA A 651 13.09 2.53 58.81
C ALA A 651 12.60 1.55 59.90
N HIS A 652 11.61 1.94 60.73
CA HIS A 652 11.19 1.16 61.91
C HIS A 652 9.80 0.49 61.81
N GLY A 653 9.24 0.34 60.60
CA GLY A 653 8.03 -0.46 60.37
C GLY A 653 6.71 0.14 60.89
N ALA A 654 6.77 1.26 61.61
CA ALA A 654 5.65 2.14 61.91
C ALA A 654 6.16 3.59 61.95
N PRO A 655 5.40 4.58 61.43
CA PRO A 655 5.76 5.98 61.54
C PRO A 655 5.74 6.41 63.01
N ARG A 656 6.90 6.37 63.68
CA ARG A 656 7.10 7.01 64.98
C ARG A 656 7.43 8.46 64.73
N LEU A 657 6.39 9.29 64.70
CA LEU A 657 6.54 10.74 64.72
C LEU A 657 6.95 11.19 66.13
N ALA A 658 8.24 11.51 66.31
CA ALA A 658 8.65 12.38 67.39
C ALA A 658 8.27 13.82 67.00
N LEU A 659 7.40 14.46 67.78
CA LEU A 659 7.06 15.86 67.62
C LEU A 659 8.29 16.71 68.00
N PRO A 660 8.83 17.57 67.11
CA PRO A 660 9.82 18.55 67.54
C PRO A 660 9.14 19.63 68.37
N LYS A 661 9.75 19.93 69.52
CA LYS A 661 9.34 21.00 70.43
C LYS A 661 9.65 22.34 69.76
N VAL A 662 8.65 23.21 69.66
CA VAL A 662 8.78 24.59 69.19
C VAL A 662 9.42 25.40 70.33
N GLU A 663 10.60 25.98 70.07
CA GLU A 663 11.23 27.00 70.91
C GLU A 663 11.34 28.30 70.09
N SER A 664 11.01 29.39 70.75
CA SER A 664 10.83 30.76 70.24
C SER A 664 12.12 31.58 70.24
N ASP A 665 12.19 32.52 69.30
CA ASP A 665 12.93 33.80 69.25
C ASP A 665 14.36 33.86 69.82
N ASP A 666 15.32 34.21 68.96
CA ASP A 666 15.98 35.51 69.09
C ASP A 666 16.73 35.94 67.81
N SER A 667 17.13 37.20 67.84
CA SER A 667 17.35 38.20 66.78
C SER A 667 18.77 38.30 66.17
N ASP A 668 18.78 38.97 65.00
CA ASP A 668 19.78 39.89 64.43
C ASP A 668 21.09 39.46 63.71
N ASP A 669 21.34 40.31 62.69
CA ASP A 669 22.56 40.70 61.98
C ASP A 669 23.03 40.00 60.67
N ALA A 670 22.98 40.81 59.60
CA ALA A 670 23.69 40.65 58.33
C ALA A 670 25.17 41.14 58.46
N PRO A 671 26.09 40.79 57.54
CA PRO A 671 26.25 41.66 56.37
C PRO A 671 26.66 40.98 55.04
N SER A 672 26.60 41.81 54.01
CA SER A 672 26.81 41.73 52.56
C SER A 672 28.10 41.16 51.94
N LEU A 673 27.91 40.52 50.75
CA LEU A 673 28.68 40.53 49.46
C LEU A 673 30.08 39.84 49.39
N PRO A 674 30.59 39.41 48.21
CA PRO A 674 30.29 39.87 46.83
C PRO A 674 30.15 38.80 45.72
N ALA A 675 29.95 39.31 44.50
CA ALA A 675 29.75 38.66 43.21
C ALA A 675 30.84 37.66 42.77
N HIS A 676 30.43 36.67 41.96
CA HIS A 676 31.26 36.11 40.90
C HIS A 676 30.45 35.86 39.63
N ASP A 677 30.87 36.55 38.59
CA ASP A 677 30.58 36.30 37.17
C ASP A 677 31.61 35.25 36.68
N GLU A 678 31.15 34.16 36.09
CA GLU A 678 31.97 33.34 35.19
C GLU A 678 31.08 32.62 34.17
N ARG A 679 31.13 33.13 32.93
CA ARG A 679 30.78 32.39 31.72
C ARG A 679 31.93 31.43 31.40
N GLN A 680 31.63 30.19 31.06
CA GLN A 680 31.98 29.57 29.76
C GLN A 680 31.52 28.10 29.62
N HIS A 681 30.79 27.87 28.52
CA HIS A 681 30.57 26.68 27.69
C HIS A 681 30.78 25.24 28.22
N PHE A 682 29.73 24.41 28.12
CA PHE A 682 29.69 23.22 27.24
C PHE A 682 28.25 22.78 26.91
N THR A 683 28.12 22.12 25.76
CA THR A 683 26.95 21.81 24.94
C THR A 683 26.07 20.67 25.48
N ALA A 684 24.73 20.81 25.39
CA ALA A 684 23.79 19.67 25.33
C ALA A 684 22.51 20.02 24.54
N LEU A 685 22.16 19.15 23.60
CA LEU A 685 20.94 19.15 22.78
C LEU A 685 19.67 18.88 23.63
N PRO A 686 18.51 19.35 23.16
CA PRO A 686 17.34 18.47 23.13
C PRO A 686 16.69 18.38 21.75
N LEU A 687 16.28 17.15 21.43
CA LEU A 687 15.51 16.73 20.27
C LEU A 687 14.01 17.07 20.43
N GLY A 688 13.37 17.37 19.29
CA GLY A 688 11.91 17.33 19.04
C GLY A 688 11.23 18.70 19.15
N PRO A 689 10.55 19.21 18.09
CA PRO A 689 9.41 18.53 17.44
C PRO A 689 9.34 18.65 15.89
N TYR A 690 8.43 17.86 15.29
CA TYR A 690 8.15 17.71 13.85
C TYR A 690 7.54 18.95 13.16
N HIS A 691 7.89 19.21 11.88
CA HIS A 691 7.50 20.41 11.10
C HIS A 691 7.23 20.18 9.58
N GLN A 692 6.61 21.20 8.96
CA GLN A 692 5.88 21.33 7.66
C GLN A 692 6.58 22.18 6.55
N GLY A 693 5.99 22.20 5.31
CA GLY A 693 5.98 23.21 4.19
C GLY A 693 6.96 23.09 2.97
N GLU A 694 6.92 23.78 1.79
CA GLU A 694 5.96 24.34 0.75
C GLU A 694 6.76 25.08 -0.42
N MET A 695 6.25 25.31 -1.68
CA MET A 695 6.46 26.39 -2.73
C MET A 695 5.77 26.29 -4.18
N PRO A 696 5.78 27.30 -5.13
CA PRO A 696 4.79 28.37 -5.54
C PRO A 696 4.16 28.35 -7.02
N LEU A 697 3.33 29.35 -7.47
CA LEU A 697 3.30 30.03 -8.84
C LEU A 697 2.06 30.97 -9.17
N TYR A 698 2.18 31.88 -10.19
CA TYR A 698 1.31 32.99 -10.73
C TYR A 698 0.54 32.65 -12.07
N PRO A 699 -0.23 33.54 -12.77
CA PRO A 699 -1.59 34.10 -12.49
C PRO A 699 -2.62 34.03 -13.68
N ALA A 700 -3.93 34.26 -13.44
CA ALA A 700 -4.88 34.81 -14.44
C ALA A 700 -6.26 35.24 -13.86
N GLY A 701 -6.78 36.40 -14.31
CA GLY A 701 -8.22 36.66 -14.60
C GLY A 701 -9.17 37.08 -13.46
N PRO A 702 -10.05 38.11 -13.63
CA PRO A 702 -10.79 38.73 -12.54
C PRO A 702 -12.25 38.25 -12.40
N MET A 703 -12.65 37.83 -11.20
CA MET A 703 -14.01 37.89 -10.66
C MET A 703 -13.92 38.00 -9.13
N ALA A 704 -14.98 38.50 -8.48
CA ALA A 704 -15.07 38.98 -7.09
C ALA A 704 -14.09 38.32 -6.10
N ALA A 705 -13.30 39.14 -5.41
CA ALA A 705 -12.05 38.73 -4.76
C ALA A 705 -12.25 37.71 -3.61
N PRO A 706 -11.78 36.46 -3.75
CA PRO A 706 -11.62 35.55 -2.62
C PRO A 706 -10.52 36.07 -1.69
N LEU A 707 -10.51 35.64 -0.42
CA LEU A 707 -9.46 35.94 0.55
C LEU A 707 -8.10 35.41 0.05
N ARG A 708 -7.34 36.24 -0.68
CA ARG A 708 -6.01 35.92 -1.22
C ARG A 708 -4.91 36.39 -0.28
N VAL A 709 -4.21 35.44 0.33
CA VAL A 709 -2.93 35.72 1.01
C VAL A 709 -1.80 35.37 0.04
N GLU A 710 -1.66 36.18 -1.03
CA GLU A 710 -0.54 36.03 -1.98
C GLU A 710 0.73 36.63 -1.37
N GLY A 711 1.81 35.83 -1.26
CA GLY A 711 3.22 36.25 -1.18
C GLY A 711 3.61 37.32 -0.15
N SER A 712 2.70 37.74 0.71
CA SER A 712 2.88 38.78 1.70
C SER A 712 3.57 38.15 2.90
N HIS A 713 4.57 38.86 3.43
CA HIS A 713 5.18 38.48 4.70
C HIS A 713 4.08 38.48 5.77
N LEU A 714 3.59 37.29 6.10
CA LEU A 714 2.67 37.14 7.21
C LEU A 714 3.43 37.53 8.47
N SER A 715 2.86 38.50 9.19
CA SER A 715 3.45 39.00 10.41
C SER A 715 3.01 38.15 11.60
N ASN A 716 3.91 37.98 12.57
CA ASN A 716 3.58 37.36 13.84
C ASN A 716 2.42 38.11 14.50
N GLY A 717 1.36 37.41 14.92
CA GLY A 717 0.18 38.10 15.42
C GLY A 717 -0.91 37.18 15.96
N SER A 718 -1.82 37.74 16.74
CA SER A 718 -2.91 37.02 17.41
C SER A 718 -4.26 37.15 16.72
N ALA A 719 -4.28 37.62 15.47
CA ALA A 719 -5.49 37.86 14.69
C ALA A 719 -5.94 36.60 13.94
N TRP A 720 -6.00 35.46 14.62
CA TRP A 720 -6.35 34.18 14.01
C TRP A 720 -7.30 33.36 14.89
N LEU A 721 -8.19 32.62 14.25
CA LEU A 721 -9.00 31.57 14.85
C LEU A 721 -8.62 30.23 14.21
N THR A 722 -8.53 29.19 15.01
CA THR A 722 -8.34 27.81 14.55
C THR A 722 -9.64 27.04 14.74
N LEU A 723 -10.21 26.52 13.66
CA LEU A 723 -11.26 25.52 13.73
C LEU A 723 -10.63 24.21 14.18
N SER A 724 -10.97 23.75 15.38
CA SER A 724 -10.44 22.53 15.98
C SER A 724 -11.59 21.59 16.30
N CYS A 725 -11.47 20.33 15.86
CA CYS A 725 -12.51 19.32 15.99
C CYS A 725 -12.03 18.12 16.81
N ASP A 726 -12.88 17.62 17.72
CA ASP A 726 -12.78 16.26 18.25
C ASP A 726 -13.59 15.29 17.36
N ALA A 727 -14.10 14.18 17.92
CA ALA A 727 -14.85 13.20 17.14
C ALA A 727 -16.21 13.72 16.65
N ASP A 728 -16.83 14.65 17.38
CA ASP A 728 -18.22 15.08 17.15
C ASP A 728 -18.47 16.59 17.36
N ARG A 729 -17.49 17.34 17.88
CA ARG A 729 -17.61 18.76 18.22
C ARG A 729 -16.45 19.55 17.65
N CYS A 730 -16.78 20.66 17.00
CA CYS A 730 -15.79 21.63 16.56
C CYS A 730 -15.99 22.96 17.28
N ALA A 731 -14.89 23.70 17.44
CA ALA A 731 -14.90 25.04 17.97
C ALA A 731 -13.83 25.91 17.29
N LEU A 732 -14.15 27.18 17.09
CA LEU A 732 -13.19 28.22 16.73
C LEU A 732 -12.46 28.67 18.00
N ARG A 733 -11.15 28.44 18.03
CA ARG A 733 -10.29 28.79 19.16
C ARG A 733 -9.35 29.93 18.77
N PRO A 734 -9.17 30.95 19.62
CA PRO A 734 -8.14 31.97 19.41
C PRO A 734 -6.77 31.32 19.21
N SER A 735 -6.05 31.76 18.19
CA SER A 735 -4.69 31.30 17.91
C SER A 735 -3.77 32.45 17.53
N ARG A 736 -2.48 32.21 17.67
CA ARG A 736 -1.41 33.14 17.33
C ARG A 736 -0.57 32.54 16.22
N LEU A 737 -0.43 33.25 15.11
CA LEU A 737 0.49 32.90 14.05
C LEU A 737 1.92 33.31 14.43
N ARG A 738 2.83 32.36 14.28
CA ARG A 738 4.28 32.54 14.27
C ARG A 738 4.83 32.24 12.88
N ALA A 739 5.26 33.26 12.17
CA ALA A 739 5.98 33.19 10.90
C ALA A 739 7.49 33.30 11.16
N THR A 740 8.24 32.28 10.74
CA THR A 740 9.71 32.23 10.87
C THR A 740 10.33 32.22 9.49
N PRO A 741 11.22 33.15 9.12
CA PRO A 741 11.90 33.12 7.83
C PRO A 741 12.67 31.81 7.62
N VAL A 742 12.57 31.22 6.43
CA VAL A 742 13.31 30.01 6.01
C VAL A 742 13.84 30.22 4.59
N ARG A 743 14.91 29.50 4.21
CA ARG A 743 15.31 29.38 2.80
C ARG A 743 14.72 28.09 2.25
N THR A 744 13.85 28.22 1.26
CA THR A 744 13.17 27.09 0.64
C THR A 744 13.87 26.71 -0.65
N ILE A 745 14.09 25.41 -0.87
CA ILE A 745 14.68 24.89 -2.10
C ILE A 745 13.55 24.77 -3.14
N VAL A 746 13.57 25.65 -4.15
CA VAL A 746 12.56 25.71 -5.24
C VAL A 746 12.86 24.68 -6.33
N SER A 747 14.13 24.35 -6.49
CA SER A 747 14.64 23.33 -7.40
C SER A 747 15.97 22.81 -6.86
N PRO A 748 16.52 21.70 -7.36
CA PRO A 748 17.81 21.17 -6.92
C PRO A 748 18.97 22.19 -6.98
N THR A 749 18.80 23.28 -7.73
CA THR A 749 19.82 24.31 -7.95
C THR A 749 19.41 25.71 -7.51
N ARG A 750 18.19 25.92 -6.97
CA ARG A 750 17.72 27.26 -6.56
C ARG A 750 17.06 27.24 -5.19
N SER A 751 17.46 28.18 -4.34
CA SER A 751 16.78 28.50 -3.08
C SER A 751 16.16 29.89 -3.14
N ALA A 752 14.94 30.06 -2.62
CA ALA A 752 14.26 31.34 -2.45
C ALA A 752 13.96 31.62 -0.96
N PRO A 753 13.88 32.89 -0.52
CA PRO A 753 13.38 33.21 0.81
C PRO A 753 11.89 32.86 0.94
N GLY A 754 11.52 32.25 2.06
CA GLY A 754 10.15 31.86 2.42
C GLY A 754 9.89 32.02 3.92
N GLN A 755 8.72 31.61 4.39
CA GLN A 755 8.36 31.62 5.82
C GLN A 755 7.73 30.29 6.23
N ARG A 756 8.16 29.75 7.38
CA ARG A 756 7.48 28.67 8.09
C ARG A 756 6.42 29.27 8.99
N LEU A 757 5.16 28.86 8.81
CA LEU A 757 4.02 29.33 9.59
C LEU A 757 3.69 28.30 10.69
N THR A 758 3.39 28.76 11.89
CA THR A 758 3.00 27.89 13.01
C THR A 758 1.93 28.59 13.84
N TRP A 759 0.78 27.94 14.02
CA TRP A 759 -0.32 28.48 14.82
C TRP A 759 -0.28 27.89 16.23
N GLN A 760 -0.21 28.76 17.22
CA GLN A 760 -0.22 28.40 18.63
C GLN A 760 -1.57 28.76 19.24
N PRO A 761 -2.27 27.84 19.92
CA PRO A 761 -3.51 28.17 20.64
C PRO A 761 -3.26 29.28 21.67
N ARG A 762 -4.20 30.21 21.81
CA ARG A 762 -4.14 31.28 22.82
C ARG A 762 -5.09 30.97 23.97
N GLY A 763 -4.54 30.82 25.18
CA GLY A 763 -5.27 30.47 26.40
C GLY A 763 -5.03 29.04 26.87
N ALA A 764 -5.40 28.74 28.11
CA ALA A 764 -5.32 27.39 28.66
C ALA A 764 -6.22 26.47 27.83
N VAL A 765 -5.61 25.52 27.12
CA VAL A 765 -6.35 24.45 26.44
C VAL A 765 -7.04 23.64 27.55
N PRO A 766 -8.37 23.52 27.58
CA PRO A 766 -9.04 22.66 28.54
C PRO A 766 -8.42 21.25 28.44
N ALA A 767 -8.14 20.60 29.57
CA ALA A 767 -7.40 19.33 29.68
C ALA A 767 -8.12 18.09 29.08
N GLY A 768 -8.62 18.20 27.86
CA GLY A 768 -9.10 17.11 27.02
C GLY A 768 -8.15 16.87 25.84
N PRO A 769 -8.36 15.80 25.05
CA PRO A 769 -7.56 15.54 23.87
C PRO A 769 -7.58 16.79 22.97
N ALA A 770 -6.40 17.27 22.60
CA ALA A 770 -6.28 18.41 21.70
C ALA A 770 -6.99 18.06 20.39
N GLY A 771 -8.12 18.71 20.12
CA GLY A 771 -8.86 18.52 18.88
C GLY A 771 -7.97 18.80 17.67
N GLN A 772 -8.12 18.02 16.61
CA GLN A 772 -7.36 18.19 15.38
C GLN A 772 -7.70 19.56 14.77
N ALA A 773 -6.67 20.35 14.45
CA ALA A 773 -6.85 21.59 13.70
C ALA A 773 -7.31 21.25 12.26
N VAL A 774 -8.42 21.85 11.84
CA VAL A 774 -9.01 21.67 10.52
C VAL A 774 -8.65 22.83 9.60
N ALA A 775 -8.79 24.06 10.10
CA ALA A 775 -8.51 25.27 9.34
C ALA A 775 -8.03 26.40 10.26
N HIS A 776 -7.26 27.33 9.70
CA HIS A 776 -6.84 28.57 10.36
C HIS A 776 -7.41 29.76 9.60
N LEU A 777 -8.22 30.57 10.28
CA LEU A 777 -8.96 31.67 9.69
C LEU A 777 -8.44 33.00 10.28
N PRO A 778 -8.07 33.98 9.46
CA PRO A 778 -7.68 35.28 9.98
C PRO A 778 -8.90 36.02 10.53
N LEU A 779 -8.71 36.78 11.61
CA LEU A 779 -9.71 37.71 12.12
C LEU A 779 -9.70 38.96 11.23
N ASP A 780 -10.56 38.95 10.21
CA ASP A 780 -10.81 40.10 9.36
C ASP A 780 -11.97 40.93 9.93
N PRO A 781 -11.83 42.25 10.11
CA PRO A 781 -12.94 43.13 10.50
C PRO A 781 -14.18 43.02 9.59
N GLN A 782 -14.01 42.63 8.32
CA GLN A 782 -15.11 42.38 7.39
C GLN A 782 -15.86 41.08 7.69
N LEU A 783 -15.25 40.17 8.47
CA LEU A 783 -15.82 38.92 8.95
C LEU A 783 -16.16 39.00 10.45
N ALA A 784 -16.79 40.10 10.88
CA ALA A 784 -17.13 40.33 12.29
C ALA A 784 -18.01 39.24 12.91
N TRP A 785 -18.69 38.43 12.09
CA TRP A 785 -19.46 37.26 12.50
C TRP A 785 -18.58 36.09 12.96
N LEU A 786 -17.33 36.02 12.51
CA LEU A 786 -16.40 34.94 12.84
C LEU A 786 -15.87 35.11 14.26
N THR A 787 -16.53 34.45 15.21
CA THR A 787 -16.26 34.58 16.65
C THR A 787 -15.75 33.28 17.25
N ALA A 788 -14.88 33.38 18.27
CA ALA A 788 -14.44 32.22 19.02
C ALA A 788 -15.62 31.54 19.74
N GLY A 789 -15.61 30.21 19.78
CA GLY A 789 -16.63 29.41 20.45
C GLY A 789 -17.01 28.14 19.70
N PRO A 790 -18.00 27.38 20.20
CA PRO A 790 -18.52 26.20 19.51
C PRO A 790 -19.07 26.55 18.12
N VAL A 791 -18.90 25.61 17.19
CA VAL A 791 -19.43 25.69 15.82
C VAL A 791 -20.34 24.47 15.59
N PRO A 792 -21.62 24.66 15.23
CA PRO A 792 -22.47 23.55 14.82
C PRO A 792 -21.79 22.75 13.71
N THR A 793 -21.67 21.44 13.92
CA THR A 793 -20.94 20.55 13.02
C THR A 793 -21.82 19.36 12.72
N TRP A 794 -21.94 19.00 11.44
CA TRP A 794 -22.63 17.78 11.03
C TRP A 794 -21.66 16.69 10.60
N VAL A 795 -20.52 17.07 10.01
CA VAL A 795 -19.43 16.14 9.67
C VAL A 795 -18.10 16.68 10.19
N ALA A 796 -17.51 15.99 11.16
CA ALA A 796 -16.16 16.23 11.65
C ALA A 796 -15.14 15.33 10.89
N PRO A 797 -13.83 15.72 10.81
CA PRO A 797 -12.83 14.97 10.05
C PRO A 797 -12.76 13.48 10.41
N ASN A 798 -12.79 13.20 11.72
CA ASN A 798 -12.71 11.85 12.28
C ASN A 798 -14.05 11.31 12.79
N GLY A 799 -15.13 12.07 12.58
CA GLY A 799 -16.46 11.68 13.02
C GLY A 799 -17.06 10.57 12.18
N PRO A 800 -18.07 9.85 12.70
CA PRO A 800 -18.87 8.94 11.89
C PRO A 800 -19.56 9.74 10.78
N ARG A 801 -19.51 9.22 9.55
CA ARG A 801 -20.18 9.82 8.39
C ARG A 801 -21.47 9.05 8.14
N GLN A 802 -22.58 9.75 8.08
CA GLN A 802 -23.85 9.14 7.74
C GLN A 802 -23.86 8.80 6.24
N ARG A 803 -24.26 7.57 5.92
CA ARG A 803 -24.49 7.14 4.55
C ARG A 803 -25.99 7.18 4.29
N PRO A 804 -26.44 7.58 3.09
CA PRO A 804 -27.84 7.41 2.72
C PRO A 804 -28.19 5.92 2.64
N ASP A 805 -29.45 5.57 2.87
CA ASP A 805 -29.97 4.19 2.76
C ASP A 805 -30.02 3.67 1.30
N THR A 806 -29.60 4.49 0.33
CA THR A 806 -29.57 4.16 -1.09
C THR A 806 -28.28 3.41 -1.47
N PRO A 807 -28.34 2.38 -2.33
CA PRO A 807 -27.16 1.64 -2.76
C PRO A 807 -26.16 2.52 -3.52
N GLY A 808 -25.02 2.85 -2.89
CA GLY A 808 -23.91 3.61 -3.46
C GLY A 808 -22.85 3.89 -2.39
N ASP A 809 -21.56 3.69 -2.71
CA ASP A 809 -20.50 3.70 -1.69
C ASP A 809 -19.89 5.09 -1.40
N PHE A 810 -20.25 6.12 -2.17
CA PHE A 810 -19.49 7.39 -2.22
C PHE A 810 -20.27 8.64 -1.82
N ASP A 811 -21.58 8.53 -1.62
CA ASP A 811 -22.45 9.63 -1.21
C ASP A 811 -22.30 9.91 0.28
N VAL A 812 -22.39 11.18 0.68
CA VAL A 812 -22.33 11.60 2.08
C VAL A 812 -23.57 12.39 2.43
N LEU A 813 -24.32 11.89 3.41
CA LEU A 813 -25.37 12.66 4.04
C LEU A 813 -24.73 13.68 5.00
N LEU A 814 -24.92 14.97 4.72
CA LEU A 814 -24.43 16.04 5.57
C LEU A 814 -25.42 16.31 6.70
N ARG A 815 -26.67 16.60 6.34
CA ARG A 815 -27.74 16.94 7.29
C ARG A 815 -29.10 16.55 6.73
N ALA A 816 -30.00 16.08 7.59
CA ALA A 816 -31.42 16.01 7.28
C ALA A 816 -32.09 17.36 7.59
N GLY A 817 -32.45 18.11 6.57
CA GLY A 817 -33.15 19.40 6.70
C GLY A 817 -34.64 19.32 6.35
N PRO A 818 -35.44 20.34 6.70
CA PRO A 818 -36.86 20.40 6.33
C PRO A 818 -37.09 20.49 4.81
N SER A 819 -36.09 20.95 4.05
CA SER A 819 -36.08 20.96 2.58
C SER A 819 -35.63 19.63 1.95
N GLY A 820 -35.42 18.59 2.76
CA GLY A 820 -34.85 17.31 2.37
C GLY A 820 -33.40 17.13 2.82
N PRO A 821 -32.82 15.93 2.62
CA PRO A 821 -31.44 15.65 2.97
C PRO A 821 -30.47 16.46 2.09
N GLU A 822 -29.46 17.03 2.72
CA GLU A 822 -28.32 17.67 2.05
C GLU A 822 -27.20 16.65 1.88
N MET A 823 -26.73 16.46 0.66
CA MET A 823 -25.81 15.38 0.31
C MET A 823 -24.67 15.85 -0.60
N LEU A 824 -23.47 15.31 -0.40
CA LEU A 824 -22.38 15.40 -1.36
C LEU A 824 -22.34 14.12 -2.20
N VAL A 825 -22.36 14.29 -3.52
CA VAL A 825 -22.44 13.21 -4.50
C VAL A 825 -21.32 13.38 -5.52
N PRO A 826 -20.40 12.41 -5.64
CA PRO A 826 -19.46 12.38 -6.75
C PRO A 826 -20.20 12.11 -8.07
N VAL A 827 -20.01 12.98 -9.06
CA VAL A 827 -20.65 12.91 -10.38
C VAL A 827 -19.61 12.84 -11.49
N LEU A 828 -19.94 12.22 -12.62
CA LEU A 828 -19.11 12.33 -13.82
C LEU A 828 -19.33 13.73 -14.41
N SER A 829 -18.30 14.57 -14.45
CA SER A 829 -18.43 15.96 -14.92
C SER A 829 -18.25 16.02 -16.44
N PRO A 830 -19.28 16.41 -17.23
CA PRO A 830 -19.21 16.42 -18.69
C PRO A 830 -18.18 17.39 -19.29
N GLY A 831 -17.66 18.34 -18.48
CA GLY A 831 -16.69 19.36 -18.91
C GLY A 831 -15.25 19.09 -18.49
N ALA A 832 -14.98 18.08 -17.65
CA ALA A 832 -13.67 17.88 -17.03
C ALA A 832 -12.72 16.94 -17.82
N GLY A 833 -13.13 16.43 -18.98
CA GLY A 833 -12.34 15.48 -19.78
C GLY A 833 -11.96 14.23 -19.00
N ASP A 834 -12.93 13.34 -18.80
CA ASP A 834 -12.89 12.04 -18.10
C ASP A 834 -12.72 12.09 -16.56
N GLY A 835 -12.91 13.27 -15.93
CA GLY A 835 -12.81 13.45 -14.47
C GLY A 835 -14.12 13.35 -13.69
N PHE A 836 -14.02 12.97 -12.41
CA PHE A 836 -15.12 13.10 -11.44
C PHE A 836 -15.21 14.54 -10.92
N GLY A 837 -16.43 15.01 -10.69
CA GLY A 837 -16.74 16.22 -9.93
C GLY A 837 -17.48 15.91 -8.63
N LEU A 838 -17.63 16.91 -7.78
CA LEU A 838 -18.37 16.82 -6.54
C LEU A 838 -19.56 17.77 -6.57
N GLU A 839 -20.76 17.22 -6.42
CA GLU A 839 -22.03 17.94 -6.45
C GLU A 839 -22.67 17.97 -5.07
N LEU A 840 -23.07 19.16 -4.60
CA LEU A 840 -23.90 19.34 -3.42
C LEU A 840 -25.38 19.32 -3.84
N ARG A 841 -26.18 18.47 -3.22
CA ARG A 841 -27.62 18.35 -3.45
C ARG A 841 -28.38 18.72 -2.19
N ALA A 842 -29.44 19.49 -2.34
CA ALA A 842 -30.39 19.83 -1.28
C ALA A 842 -31.80 19.86 -1.85
N GLY A 843 -32.55 18.76 -1.68
CA GLY A 843 -33.85 18.58 -2.32
C GLY A 843 -33.74 18.61 -3.86
N PRO A 844 -34.51 19.46 -4.58
CA PRO A 844 -34.45 19.55 -6.04
C PRO A 844 -33.27 20.37 -6.57
N ARG A 845 -32.47 20.97 -5.68
CA ARG A 845 -31.34 21.83 -6.03
C ARG A 845 -30.06 21.02 -6.05
N ALA A 846 -29.22 21.26 -7.06
CA ALA A 846 -27.90 20.67 -7.19
C ALA A 846 -26.90 21.74 -7.63
N GLN A 847 -25.69 21.69 -7.05
CA GLN A 847 -24.60 22.60 -7.39
C GLN A 847 -23.29 21.80 -7.50
N LEU A 848 -22.64 21.87 -8.66
CA LEU A 848 -21.29 21.36 -8.83
C LEU A 848 -20.30 22.29 -8.09
N LEU A 849 -19.61 21.76 -7.09
CA LEU A 849 -18.64 22.52 -6.28
C LEU A 849 -17.25 22.54 -6.93
N GLY A 850 -16.86 21.46 -7.61
CA GLY A 850 -15.57 21.42 -8.31
C GLY A 850 -15.28 20.04 -8.90
N SER A 851 -14.19 19.95 -9.67
CA SER A 851 -13.66 18.67 -10.17
C SER A 851 -12.51 18.19 -9.30
N PHE A 852 -12.40 16.88 -9.09
CA PHE A 852 -11.16 16.31 -8.60
C PHE A 852 -10.05 16.63 -9.61
N GLY A 853 -8.88 17.06 -9.12
CA GLY A 853 -7.75 17.43 -9.98
C GLY A 853 -7.49 16.34 -11.04
N ARG A 854 -7.25 16.75 -12.30
CA ARG A 854 -7.05 15.87 -13.47
C ARG A 854 -5.94 14.82 -13.31
N SER A 855 -5.10 14.98 -12.29
CA SER A 855 -3.92 14.18 -12.02
C SER A 855 -4.21 12.73 -11.64
N VAL A 856 -5.46 12.31 -11.40
CA VAL A 856 -5.78 10.88 -11.15
C VAL A 856 -5.36 9.97 -12.33
N GLY A 857 -5.27 10.53 -13.55
CA GLY A 857 -4.76 9.82 -14.73
C GLY A 857 -3.26 9.95 -14.97
N ASP A 858 -2.59 10.95 -14.39
CA ASP A 858 -1.21 11.35 -14.74
C ASP A 858 -0.23 11.33 -13.54
N THR A 859 -0.72 11.08 -12.32
CA THR A 859 0.15 10.96 -11.15
C THR A 859 0.91 9.64 -11.17
N SER A 860 2.21 9.77 -11.43
CA SER A 860 3.26 8.82 -11.07
C SER A 860 3.47 8.67 -9.55
N ASP A 861 2.65 9.33 -8.70
CA ASP A 861 2.68 9.16 -7.25
C ASP A 861 2.12 7.80 -6.82
N ALA A 862 3.05 6.87 -6.68
CA ALA A 862 2.86 5.46 -6.35
C ALA A 862 2.07 5.17 -5.06
N ASN A 863 1.90 6.14 -4.15
CA ASN A 863 1.25 5.90 -2.86
C ASN A 863 -0.28 5.78 -2.93
N LEU A 864 -0.95 6.45 -3.87
CA LEU A 864 -2.40 6.28 -4.10
C LEU A 864 -2.70 5.05 -4.98
N ALA A 865 -1.79 4.73 -5.91
CA ALA A 865 -1.85 3.51 -6.70
C ALA A 865 -1.62 2.22 -5.87
N GLN A 866 -0.81 2.29 -4.80
CA GLN A 866 -0.58 1.19 -3.85
C GLN A 866 -1.86 0.69 -3.15
N ALA A 867 -2.90 1.52 -3.03
CA ALA A 867 -4.17 1.10 -2.42
C ALA A 867 -5.08 0.28 -3.34
N GLY A 868 -4.71 0.07 -4.61
CA GLY A 868 -5.44 -0.80 -5.56
C GLY A 868 -6.84 -0.33 -5.96
N ASP A 869 -7.27 0.85 -5.49
CA ASP A 869 -8.64 1.36 -5.63
C ASP A 869 -8.62 2.73 -6.34
N PRO A 870 -8.90 2.80 -7.67
CA PRO A 870 -8.96 4.07 -8.40
C PRO A 870 -10.07 5.01 -7.89
N TYR A 871 -10.95 4.50 -7.01
CA TYR A 871 -12.00 5.27 -6.35
C TYR A 871 -11.62 5.65 -4.91
N ALA A 872 -10.37 5.43 -4.48
CA ALA A 872 -9.91 5.85 -3.16
C ALA A 872 -10.13 7.35 -2.91
N LEU A 873 -10.03 8.17 -3.95
CA LEU A 873 -10.31 9.61 -3.92
C LEU A 873 -11.81 9.94 -3.84
N LEU A 874 -12.68 9.01 -4.25
CA LEU A 874 -14.13 9.14 -4.09
C LEU A 874 -14.60 8.70 -2.71
N LYS A 875 -13.72 8.15 -1.87
CA LYS A 875 -14.08 7.89 -0.46
C LYS A 875 -14.23 9.24 0.22
N SER A 876 -15.38 9.44 0.86
CA SER A 876 -15.73 10.71 1.52
C SER A 876 -14.68 11.26 2.47
N LYS A 877 -13.93 10.39 3.16
CA LYS A 877 -12.82 10.79 4.04
C LYS A 877 -11.64 11.44 3.30
N ALA A 878 -11.50 11.21 2.00
CA ALA A 878 -10.44 11.80 1.19
C ALA A 878 -10.73 13.27 0.85
N TYR A 879 -12.00 13.63 0.61
CA TYR A 879 -12.34 14.95 0.07
C TYR A 879 -13.16 15.84 0.99
N LEU A 880 -14.02 15.30 1.86
CA LEU A 880 -14.81 16.13 2.78
C LEU A 880 -14.05 16.22 4.10
N VAL A 881 -13.51 17.39 4.41
CA VAL A 881 -12.75 17.62 5.64
C VAL A 881 -13.69 18.00 6.78
N TRP A 882 -14.64 18.90 6.53
CA TRP A 882 -15.61 19.35 7.52
C TRP A 882 -16.89 19.87 6.84
N ALA A 883 -18.03 19.68 7.51
CA ALA A 883 -19.30 20.34 7.17
C ALA A 883 -20.03 20.77 8.45
N GLY A 884 -20.55 21.99 8.45
CA GLY A 884 -21.25 22.59 9.58
C GLY A 884 -21.77 23.99 9.26
N ASP A 885 -21.95 24.82 10.28
CA ASP A 885 -22.51 26.17 10.17
C ASP A 885 -21.53 27.16 10.84
N LEU A 886 -20.54 27.61 10.06
CA LEU A 886 -19.42 28.42 10.50
C LEU A 886 -19.85 29.86 10.80
N ASP A 887 -20.76 30.39 9.99
CA ASP A 887 -21.25 31.77 10.10
C ASP A 887 -22.54 31.93 10.93
N ARG A 888 -23.14 30.81 11.34
CA ARG A 888 -24.34 30.73 12.20
C ARG A 888 -25.61 31.21 11.49
N ASP A 889 -25.68 31.09 10.17
CA ASP A 889 -26.88 31.36 9.39
C ASP A 889 -27.88 30.18 9.37
N GLY A 890 -27.51 29.04 9.97
CA GLY A 890 -28.32 27.82 10.00
C GLY A 890 -28.24 26.97 8.73
N GLN A 891 -27.40 27.34 7.76
CA GLN A 891 -27.19 26.68 6.49
C GLN A 891 -25.78 26.11 6.39
N THR A 892 -25.55 25.33 5.33
CA THR A 892 -24.39 24.44 5.22
C THR A 892 -23.16 25.12 4.66
N ASP A 893 -22.10 25.07 5.45
CA ASP A 893 -20.73 25.43 5.08
C ASP A 893 -19.87 24.18 4.92
N LEU A 894 -18.92 24.24 3.99
CA LEU A 894 -18.10 23.08 3.60
C LEU A 894 -16.62 23.42 3.55
N ALA A 895 -15.79 22.54 4.09
CA ALA A 895 -14.35 22.52 3.84
C ALA A 895 -13.98 21.24 3.07
N LEU A 896 -13.50 21.40 1.84
CA LEU A 896 -13.26 20.32 0.89
C LEU A 896 -11.81 20.25 0.42
N ALA A 897 -11.24 19.05 0.41
CA ALA A 897 -9.94 18.74 -0.20
C ALA A 897 -10.15 18.09 -1.57
N LEU A 898 -10.22 18.89 -2.64
CA LEU A 898 -10.52 18.39 -3.99
C LEU A 898 -9.29 17.88 -4.76
N ASP A 899 -8.09 18.05 -4.18
CA ASP A 899 -6.83 17.55 -4.71
C ASP A 899 -6.42 16.21 -4.04
N PRO A 900 -5.99 15.18 -4.78
CA PRO A 900 -5.54 13.89 -4.25
C PRO A 900 -4.53 13.94 -3.09
N GLU A 901 -3.68 14.97 -3.04
CA GLU A 901 -2.69 15.09 -1.97
C GLU A 901 -3.23 15.79 -0.71
N ALA A 902 -4.49 16.25 -0.77
CA ALA A 902 -5.13 17.12 0.21
C ALA A 902 -4.31 18.39 0.50
N ILE A 903 -3.57 18.86 -0.52
CA ILE A 903 -2.80 20.10 -0.45
C ILE A 903 -3.75 21.29 -0.57
N GLU A 904 -4.81 21.19 -1.37
CA GLU A 904 -5.75 22.29 -1.55
C GLU A 904 -7.04 22.06 -0.74
N LEU A 905 -7.28 22.92 0.25
CA LEU A 905 -8.53 23.00 1.02
C LEU A 905 -9.37 24.17 0.52
N THR A 906 -10.59 23.93 0.09
CA THR A 906 -11.53 24.95 -0.36
C THR A 906 -12.67 25.10 0.64
N LEU A 907 -12.91 26.33 1.10
CA LEU A 907 -13.99 26.69 2.01
C LEU A 907 -15.15 27.30 1.21
N TYR A 908 -16.34 26.74 1.40
CA TYR A 908 -17.59 27.25 0.87
C TYR A 908 -18.49 27.69 2.02
N LEU A 909 -19.13 28.86 1.87
CA LEU A 909 -20.08 29.41 2.82
C LEU A 909 -21.47 29.56 2.20
N SER A 910 -22.52 29.19 2.92
CA SER A 910 -23.91 29.38 2.49
C SER A 910 -24.27 30.86 2.37
N SER A 911 -23.80 31.72 3.27
CA SER A 911 -24.06 33.17 3.20
C SER A 911 -23.43 33.86 1.99
N TRP A 912 -22.52 33.18 1.30
CA TRP A 912 -21.85 33.67 0.08
C TRP A 912 -22.45 33.06 -1.19
N ALA A 913 -23.49 32.24 -1.07
CA ALA A 913 -24.16 31.63 -2.20
C ALA A 913 -24.78 32.70 -3.12
N GLU A 914 -24.46 32.61 -4.41
CA GLU A 914 -25.15 33.41 -5.43
C GLU A 914 -26.58 32.90 -5.67
N ASN A 915 -27.40 33.70 -6.36
CA ASN A 915 -28.80 33.36 -6.63
C ASN A 915 -28.93 31.97 -7.29
N GLY A 916 -29.54 31.04 -6.56
CA GLY A 916 -29.76 29.66 -7.01
C GLY A 916 -28.67 28.68 -6.59
N ALA A 917 -27.50 29.13 -6.17
CA ALA A 917 -26.44 28.31 -5.57
C ALA A 917 -26.78 27.93 -4.11
N LEU A 918 -26.29 26.78 -3.67
CA LEU A 918 -26.44 26.30 -2.29
C LEU A 918 -25.35 26.88 -1.39
N VAL A 919 -24.14 27.06 -1.93
CA VAL A 919 -22.98 27.65 -1.23
C VAL A 919 -22.15 28.50 -2.19
N GLY A 920 -21.41 29.47 -1.68
CA GLY A 920 -20.45 30.29 -2.43
C GLY A 920 -19.01 30.01 -2.01
N LEU A 921 -18.06 30.19 -2.93
CA LEU A 921 -16.63 30.03 -2.63
C LEU A 921 -16.15 31.16 -1.72
N ALA A 922 -15.76 30.83 -0.49
CA ALA A 922 -15.21 31.81 0.45
C ALA A 922 -13.68 31.93 0.37
N GLY A 923 -13.00 30.82 0.04
CA GLY A 923 -11.57 30.85 -0.19
C GLY A 923 -10.95 29.48 -0.43
N THR A 924 -9.72 29.49 -0.92
CA THR A 924 -8.93 28.31 -1.20
C THR A 924 -7.58 28.44 -0.52
N PHE A 925 -7.22 27.44 0.27
CA PHE A 925 -5.99 27.36 1.03
C PHE A 925 -5.13 26.24 0.44
N LYS A 926 -3.92 26.57 -0.01
CA LYS A 926 -2.93 25.57 -0.41
C LYS A 926 -2.01 25.31 0.79
N MET A 927 -1.81 24.04 1.10
CA MET A 927 -1.03 23.48 2.20
C MET A 927 -0.05 22.47 1.63
N GLU A 928 1.19 22.86 1.39
CA GLU A 928 2.14 21.94 0.79
C GLU A 928 2.91 21.13 1.86
N ARG A 929 3.01 19.82 1.62
CA ARG A 929 3.70 18.91 2.52
C ARG A 929 5.21 19.07 2.35
N SER A 930 5.90 19.44 3.42
CA SER A 930 7.35 19.28 3.53
C SER A 930 7.70 17.80 3.36
N ARG A 931 8.32 17.43 2.24
CA ARG A 931 9.16 16.22 2.22
C ARG A 931 10.39 16.54 3.06
N ALA A 932 10.68 15.72 4.07
CA ALA A 932 11.85 15.89 4.90
C ALA A 932 13.10 16.06 4.02
N PRO A 933 14.02 17.01 4.31
CA PRO A 933 15.35 16.92 3.73
C PRO A 933 15.94 15.60 4.21
N ARG A 934 16.30 14.73 3.26
CA ARG A 934 17.07 13.53 3.54
C ARG A 934 18.46 13.88 4.02
#